data_AF-A0A1F9C3U4-F1
#
_entry.id   AF-A0A1F9C3U4-F1
#
_cell.length_a   1.000
_cell.length_b   1.000
_cell.length_c   1.000
_cell.angle_alpha   90.00
_cell.angle_beta   90.00
_cell.angle_gamma   90.00
#
_symmetry.space_group_name_H-M   'P 1'
#
loop_
_entity.id
_entity.type
_entity.pdbx_description
1 polymer ?
#
loop_
_entity_poly.entity_id
_entity_poly.type
_entity_poly.pdbx_seq_one_letter_code
_entity_poly.pdbx_strand_id
1 'polypeptide(L)'
;MGTNSERPEYPGNIILTQLDKLINWARQYSLWPLFFGTSCCFIEMAAAFTPRFDLARFGAEVLRGSPRQADMMIVAGTVFKKIAPVVLRLYEQMAEPKWVISMGSCSNCGGMYDIYSVVQGVDQIIPVDVYVTGCPPRPEALEQGLLLLQQKIATESPARLVLHLGGGTQGSQIPILIDGVTKSRDTRGPGYEGIPIRGTSVTPSEFWDTRSDLMWTPTPCRIELTERDKSLVQILKERFGDEVQQIQPTSDMPAFNIAENRLKEVLKFLKTETTPRYLRLDDLTAIDESARRGRKSYASYAGTVSHEISGGESDRPVREAYPDYTLVYHLLSFDPPSRVRLKVGLNSKDPVAKSITDLWPSANWYEREAYDMFGIRFEGHPNLRRILNPHDWEGHPLRKNHPGRATEMEPYTRESARKHQPLDAGMFFRSGDDPELLILNVGPQHVGTHGLMRFVVSLEGEEITDIDMDVGYHHRGVEKIGERQSWHQFIPYTDRVDYFGGAANNLAYLHSVETLTGIQVPERAQFVRIMLSELFRINNHLVWFGTFCHDVGAMTPTFYTFREREKLMDIVELITGGRLHPSWFRIGGLAADLPVGWKEAIDDFVKTLPSGLKDYEALITKNPIFKARTQGVGALSLQDAMEWGVTGPNLRACGLEWDLRKKFPYSGYENFQFDIPMAEGGDAYSRYLVRVEEMRQSLRIIEQAAAKMPGGRYVCDDYRYAVPDKSDTLRDIESLIH
;
A
#
# COMPACT_ATOMS: atom_id res chain seq x y z
N MET A 1 -1.92 -35.46 36.36
CA MET A 1 -2.43 -36.08 37.60
C MET A 1 -2.86 -34.96 38.55
N GLY A 2 -4.13 -34.95 38.97
CA GLY A 2 -4.74 -34.07 40.00
C GLY A 2 -4.85 -32.59 39.62
N THR A 3 -6.00 -31.92 39.57
CA THR A 3 -7.22 -32.03 40.38
C THR A 3 -8.47 -31.73 39.54
N ASN A 4 -9.38 -32.70 39.44
CA ASN A 4 -10.78 -32.44 39.10
C ASN A 4 -11.40 -31.73 40.31
N SER A 5 -11.62 -30.42 40.22
CA SER A 5 -12.66 -29.78 41.03
C SER A 5 -13.99 -30.03 40.32
N GLU A 6 -14.84 -30.83 40.97
CA GLU A 6 -16.18 -31.16 40.54
C GLU A 6 -16.96 -29.87 40.24
N ARG A 7 -17.37 -29.69 38.97
CA ARG A 7 -18.34 -28.67 38.60
C ARG A 7 -19.70 -29.13 39.14
N PRO A 8 -20.39 -28.37 40.00
CA PRO A 8 -21.73 -28.74 40.41
C PRO A 8 -22.69 -28.64 39.21
N GLU A 9 -23.14 -29.79 38.71
CA GLU A 9 -24.26 -29.89 37.76
C GLU A 9 -25.56 -29.55 38.50
N TYR A 10 -25.95 -28.28 38.44
CA TYR A 10 -27.28 -27.87 38.86
C TYR A 10 -28.28 -28.13 37.71
N PRO A 11 -29.44 -28.76 37.97
CA PRO A 11 -30.44 -29.03 36.94
C PRO A 11 -30.87 -27.73 36.25
N GLY A 12 -30.95 -27.76 34.91
CA GLY A 12 -31.43 -26.63 34.11
C GLY A 12 -32.88 -26.30 34.47
N ASN A 13 -33.09 -25.20 35.20
CA ASN A 13 -34.44 -24.68 35.45
C ASN A 13 -35.00 -24.14 34.13
N ILE A 14 -36.24 -24.52 33.79
CA ILE A 14 -36.98 -24.05 32.60
C ILE A 14 -36.93 -22.52 32.47
N ILE A 15 -36.99 -21.80 33.60
CA ILE A 15 -36.91 -20.34 33.65
C ILE A 15 -35.56 -19.82 33.13
N LEU A 16 -34.44 -20.44 33.51
CA LEU A 16 -33.11 -20.04 33.05
C LEU A 16 -32.97 -20.31 31.55
N THR A 17 -33.42 -21.47 31.07
CA THR A 17 -33.37 -21.81 29.65
C THR A 17 -34.25 -20.89 28.79
N GLN A 18 -35.41 -20.45 29.28
CA GLN A 18 -36.25 -19.47 28.59
C GLN A 18 -35.62 -18.07 28.61
N LEU A 19 -34.97 -17.70 29.72
CA LEU A 19 -34.25 -16.43 29.83
C LEU A 19 -33.02 -16.39 28.91
N ASP A 20 -32.27 -17.49 28.81
CA ASP A 20 -31.16 -17.66 27.86
C ASP A 20 -31.64 -17.40 26.42
N LYS A 21 -32.75 -18.05 26.02
CA LYS A 21 -33.35 -17.86 24.69
C LYS A 21 -33.77 -16.42 24.43
N LEU A 22 -34.40 -15.77 25.40
CA LEU A 22 -34.85 -14.38 25.27
C LEU A 22 -33.66 -13.42 25.12
N ILE A 23 -32.63 -13.57 25.95
CA ILE A 23 -31.42 -12.74 25.91
C ILE A 23 -30.68 -12.94 24.59
N ASN A 24 -30.48 -14.19 24.16
CA ASN A 24 -29.81 -14.49 22.90
C ASN A 24 -30.60 -13.97 21.69
N TRP A 25 -31.93 -14.09 21.72
CA TRP A 25 -32.79 -13.53 20.67
C TRP A 25 -32.63 -12.02 20.54
N ALA A 26 -32.53 -11.29 21.65
CA ALA A 26 -32.29 -9.85 21.62
C ALA A 26 -30.88 -9.51 21.11
N ARG A 27 -29.85 -10.23 21.59
CA ARG A 27 -28.44 -9.98 21.24
C ARG A 27 -28.12 -10.25 19.77
N GLN A 28 -28.62 -11.35 19.21
CA GLN A 28 -28.30 -11.72 17.82
C GLN A 28 -28.81 -10.69 16.78
N TYR A 29 -29.82 -9.88 17.12
CA TYR A 29 -30.39 -8.85 16.24
C TYR A 29 -30.03 -7.41 16.66
N SER A 30 -29.02 -7.24 17.53
CA SER A 30 -28.56 -5.93 17.99
C SER A 30 -27.04 -5.93 18.18
N LEU A 31 -26.30 -6.20 17.10
CA LEU A 31 -24.83 -6.22 17.10
C LEU A 31 -24.28 -4.85 16.77
N TRP A 32 -23.40 -4.31 17.59
CA TRP A 32 -22.83 -2.98 17.45
C TRP A 32 -21.33 -3.09 17.10
N PRO A 33 -20.99 -3.18 15.80
CA PRO A 33 -19.60 -3.24 15.34
C PRO A 33 -18.80 -2.00 15.76
N LEU A 34 -17.58 -2.22 16.24
CA LEU A 34 -16.57 -1.19 16.39
C LEU A 34 -16.13 -0.67 15.00
N PHE A 35 -16.13 0.65 14.81
CA PHE A 35 -15.55 1.29 13.63
C PHE A 35 -14.03 1.14 13.64
N PHE A 36 -13.56 0.02 13.09
CA PHE A 36 -12.16 -0.34 13.04
C PHE A 36 -11.84 -1.09 11.74
N GLY A 37 -10.81 -0.63 11.04
CA GLY A 37 -10.35 -1.22 9.79
C GLY A 37 -8.84 -1.07 9.68
N THR A 38 -8.16 -2.13 9.24
CA THR A 38 -6.69 -2.12 9.17
C THR A 38 -6.18 -2.02 7.76
N SER A 39 -6.94 -2.42 6.73
CA SER A 39 -6.45 -2.51 5.35
C SER A 39 -7.58 -2.52 4.32
N CYS A 40 -7.31 -3.02 3.10
CA CYS A 40 -8.25 -3.13 1.99
C CYS A 40 -9.51 -3.95 2.29
N CYS A 41 -9.54 -4.81 3.31
CA CYS A 41 -10.77 -5.51 3.69
C CYS A 41 -11.81 -4.54 4.28
N PHE A 42 -11.37 -3.40 4.83
CA PHE A 42 -12.27 -2.40 5.40
C PHE A 42 -13.16 -1.73 4.37
N ILE A 43 -12.69 -1.52 3.12
CA ILE A 43 -13.56 -0.90 2.10
C ILE A 43 -14.67 -1.85 1.63
N GLU A 44 -14.40 -3.16 1.59
CA GLU A 44 -15.44 -4.16 1.32
C GLU A 44 -16.40 -4.31 2.51
N MET A 45 -15.88 -4.19 3.73
CA MET A 45 -16.71 -4.06 4.92
C MET A 45 -17.61 -2.82 4.81
N ALA A 46 -17.07 -1.65 4.47
CA ALA A 46 -17.84 -0.42 4.26
C ALA A 46 -18.88 -0.56 3.15
N ALA A 47 -18.56 -1.26 2.06
CA ALA A 47 -19.51 -1.57 0.99
C ALA A 47 -20.69 -2.39 1.52
N ALA A 48 -20.46 -3.35 2.43
CA ALA A 48 -21.53 -4.13 3.05
C ALA A 48 -22.55 -3.27 3.84
N PHE A 49 -22.14 -2.12 4.38
CA PHE A 49 -23.03 -1.18 5.07
C PHE A 49 -23.88 -0.31 4.12
N THR A 50 -23.68 -0.43 2.81
CA THR A 50 -24.44 0.35 1.83
C THR A 50 -25.76 -0.33 1.46
N PRO A 51 -26.74 0.43 0.90
CA PRO A 51 -28.07 -0.11 0.58
C PRO A 51 -28.09 -1.30 -0.38
N ARG A 52 -27.00 -1.58 -1.11
CA ARG A 52 -26.92 -2.73 -2.02
C ARG A 52 -26.90 -4.06 -1.27
N PHE A 53 -26.22 -4.12 -0.13
CA PHE A 53 -26.05 -5.32 0.69
C PHE A 53 -26.94 -5.28 1.94
N ASP A 54 -27.26 -4.07 2.42
CA ASP A 54 -28.26 -3.83 3.46
C ASP A 54 -28.00 -4.66 4.73
N LEU A 55 -26.83 -4.46 5.34
CA LEU A 55 -26.44 -5.12 6.58
C LEU A 55 -27.33 -4.72 7.77
N ALA A 56 -28.14 -3.68 7.62
CA ALA A 56 -29.15 -3.23 8.59
C ALA A 56 -30.21 -4.29 8.87
N ARG A 57 -30.54 -5.15 7.90
CA ARG A 57 -31.48 -6.26 8.10
C ARG A 57 -31.05 -7.25 9.19
N PHE A 58 -29.76 -7.27 9.54
CA PHE A 58 -29.21 -8.12 10.59
C PHE A 58 -29.06 -7.40 11.94
N GLY A 59 -29.49 -6.14 12.05
CA GLY A 59 -29.33 -5.33 13.26
C GLY A 59 -27.88 -4.97 13.56
N ALA A 60 -27.05 -4.92 12.52
CA ALA A 60 -25.60 -4.73 12.60
C ALA A 60 -25.11 -3.43 11.92
N GLU A 61 -26.00 -2.49 11.59
CA GLU A 61 -25.68 -1.25 10.84
C GLU A 61 -24.88 -0.21 11.62
N VAL A 62 -24.96 -0.20 12.94
CA VAL A 62 -24.47 0.92 13.75
C VAL A 62 -22.99 0.74 14.09
N LEU A 63 -22.13 1.34 13.28
CA LEU A 63 -20.70 1.44 13.56
C LEU A 63 -20.46 2.39 14.74
N ARG A 64 -19.89 1.87 15.83
CA ARG A 64 -19.57 2.64 17.03
C ARG A 64 -18.11 3.08 17.01
N GLY A 65 -17.86 4.38 17.20
CA GLY A 65 -16.50 4.90 17.28
C GLY A 65 -15.79 4.59 18.61
N SER A 66 -16.55 4.32 19.67
CA SER A 66 -16.03 4.03 21.01
C SER A 66 -16.09 2.54 21.31
N PRO A 67 -14.99 1.89 21.74
CA PRO A 67 -14.99 0.46 22.10
C PRO A 67 -15.92 0.16 23.28
N ARG A 68 -16.17 1.12 24.18
CA ARG A 68 -17.10 0.94 25.31
C ARG A 68 -18.56 0.83 24.89
N GLN A 69 -18.87 1.23 23.66
CA GLN A 69 -20.20 1.16 23.07
C GLN A 69 -20.30 0.04 22.04
N ALA A 70 -19.25 -0.76 21.82
CA ALA A 70 -19.25 -1.84 20.84
C ALA A 70 -19.25 -3.20 21.56
N ASP A 71 -19.98 -4.16 21.01
CA ASP A 71 -20.01 -5.56 21.45
C ASP A 71 -19.40 -6.49 20.38
N MET A 72 -19.10 -5.99 19.19
CA MET A 72 -18.48 -6.76 18.12
C MET A 72 -17.26 -6.03 17.54
N MET A 73 -16.15 -6.74 17.37
CA MET A 73 -14.95 -6.24 16.70
C MET A 73 -14.71 -7.01 15.41
N ILE A 74 -14.70 -6.30 14.29
CA ILE A 74 -14.30 -6.88 13.00
C ILE A 74 -12.86 -6.44 12.72
N VAL A 75 -11.93 -7.39 12.71
CA VAL A 75 -10.53 -7.13 12.31
C VAL A 75 -10.45 -7.27 10.80
N ALA A 76 -10.70 -6.18 10.08
CA ALA A 76 -10.74 -6.16 8.62
C ALA A 76 -9.38 -5.80 8.00
N GLY A 77 -8.53 -6.82 7.83
CA GLY A 77 -7.26 -6.71 7.09
C GLY A 77 -6.00 -7.01 7.91
N THR A 78 -4.83 -6.74 7.32
CA THR A 78 -3.52 -7.08 7.91
C THR A 78 -3.28 -6.41 9.26
N VAL A 79 -2.76 -7.18 10.23
CA VAL A 79 -2.33 -6.66 11.54
C VAL A 79 -0.81 -6.57 11.57
N PHE A 80 -0.27 -5.35 11.61
CA PHE A 80 1.17 -5.11 11.72
C PHE A 80 1.61 -5.04 13.18
N LYS A 81 2.86 -5.38 13.46
CA LYS A 81 3.45 -5.34 14.81
C LYS A 81 3.33 -3.96 15.48
N LYS A 82 3.32 -2.87 14.71
CA LYS A 82 3.15 -1.49 15.22
C LYS A 82 1.69 -1.17 15.61
N ILE A 83 0.69 -1.73 14.93
CA ILE A 83 -0.74 -1.53 15.26
C ILE A 83 -1.30 -2.56 16.23
N ALA A 84 -0.73 -3.77 16.30
CA ALA A 84 -1.17 -4.84 17.20
C ALA A 84 -1.39 -4.42 18.68
N PRO A 85 -0.53 -3.58 19.30
CA PRO A 85 -0.77 -3.03 20.64
C PRO A 85 -2.09 -2.28 20.77
N VAL A 86 -2.48 -1.54 19.73
CA VAL A 86 -3.73 -0.77 19.68
C VAL A 86 -4.93 -1.69 19.48
N VAL A 87 -4.81 -2.71 18.62
CA VAL A 87 -5.85 -3.74 18.44
C VAL A 87 -6.18 -4.41 19.77
N LEU A 88 -5.14 -4.82 20.51
CA LEU A 88 -5.30 -5.42 21.83
C LEU A 88 -5.97 -4.46 22.82
N ARG A 89 -5.53 -3.20 22.86
CA ARG A 89 -6.09 -2.18 23.75
C ARG A 89 -7.57 -1.93 23.48
N LEU A 90 -7.96 -1.81 22.20
CA LEU A 90 -9.37 -1.61 21.81
C LEU A 90 -10.23 -2.80 22.25
N TYR A 91 -9.77 -4.03 22.00
CA TYR A 91 -10.46 -5.25 22.44
C TYR A 91 -10.59 -5.33 23.97
N GLU A 92 -9.54 -4.98 24.72
CA GLU A 92 -9.56 -4.99 26.19
C GLU A 92 -10.52 -3.92 26.77
N GLN A 93 -10.74 -2.81 26.06
CA GLN A 93 -11.66 -1.74 26.47
C GLN A 93 -13.14 -2.01 26.13
N MET A 94 -13.43 -2.98 25.28
CA MET A 94 -14.81 -3.40 24.99
C MET A 94 -15.45 -4.08 26.19
N ALA A 95 -16.73 -3.74 26.43
CA ALA A 95 -17.54 -4.33 27.48
C ALA A 95 -17.98 -5.76 27.11
N GLU A 96 -18.24 -6.59 28.13
CA GLU A 96 -18.83 -7.92 27.91
C GLU A 96 -20.36 -7.81 27.74
N PRO A 97 -20.98 -8.67 26.90
CA PRO A 97 -20.35 -9.66 26.01
C PRO A 97 -19.64 -8.99 24.83
N LYS A 98 -18.49 -9.53 24.43
CA LYS A 98 -17.81 -9.12 23.18
C LYS A 98 -17.51 -10.29 22.26
N TRP A 99 -17.56 -10.03 20.96
CA TRP A 99 -17.29 -11.00 19.89
C TRP A 99 -16.28 -10.47 18.88
N VAL A 100 -15.53 -11.37 18.24
CA VAL A 100 -14.50 -11.02 17.26
C VAL A 100 -14.71 -11.78 15.95
N ILE A 101 -14.81 -11.02 14.86
CA ILE A 101 -14.74 -11.55 13.48
C ILE A 101 -13.38 -11.18 12.90
N SER A 102 -12.61 -12.17 12.46
CA SER A 102 -11.40 -11.95 11.67
C SER A 102 -11.76 -11.97 10.18
N MET A 103 -11.59 -10.84 9.49
CA MET A 103 -12.00 -10.67 8.10
C MET A 103 -10.80 -10.46 7.16
N GLY A 104 -10.59 -11.48 6.31
CA GLY A 104 -9.59 -11.52 5.26
C GLY A 104 -8.40 -12.40 5.59
N SER A 105 -7.76 -12.96 4.56
CA SER A 105 -6.61 -13.87 4.73
C SER A 105 -5.47 -13.23 5.54
N CYS A 106 -5.33 -11.90 5.48
CA CYS A 106 -4.27 -11.18 6.19
C CYS A 106 -4.48 -11.16 7.71
N SER A 107 -5.72 -10.99 8.19
CA SER A 107 -6.02 -11.06 9.63
C SER A 107 -6.04 -12.50 10.13
N ASN A 108 -6.46 -13.44 9.27
CA ASN A 108 -6.59 -14.86 9.64
C ASN A 108 -5.25 -15.56 9.81
N CYS A 109 -4.25 -15.23 8.99
CA CYS A 109 -2.97 -15.97 8.98
C CYS A 109 -1.76 -15.18 8.48
N GLY A 110 -1.86 -13.85 8.34
CA GLY A 110 -0.85 -13.03 7.64
C GLY A 110 -1.02 -13.01 6.11
N GLY A 111 -1.79 -13.94 5.54
CA GLY A 111 -2.12 -13.99 4.13
C GLY A 111 -0.87 -14.14 3.25
N MET A 112 -0.77 -13.31 2.20
CA MET A 112 0.42 -13.27 1.34
C MET A 112 1.63 -12.54 1.97
N TYR A 113 1.49 -12.02 3.19
CA TYR A 113 2.51 -11.22 3.87
C TYR A 113 3.19 -12.00 5.00
N ASP A 114 4.01 -12.99 4.64
CA ASP A 114 5.03 -13.52 5.55
C ASP A 114 6.25 -12.59 5.54
N ILE A 115 6.21 -11.53 6.35
CA ILE A 115 7.23 -10.46 6.39
C ILE A 115 7.43 -9.96 7.82
N TYR A 116 8.65 -9.55 8.17
CA TYR A 116 9.06 -9.19 9.53
C TYR A 116 8.08 -8.26 10.30
N SER A 117 7.35 -7.38 9.61
CA SER A 117 6.44 -6.39 10.21
C SER A 117 5.02 -6.90 10.47
N VAL A 118 4.64 -8.09 10.01
CA VAL A 118 3.26 -8.61 10.08
C VAL A 118 3.10 -9.65 11.17
N VAL A 119 2.00 -9.56 11.92
CA VAL A 119 1.54 -10.61 12.85
C VAL A 119 0.83 -11.69 12.02
N GLN A 120 1.28 -12.95 12.14
CA GLN A 120 0.81 -14.09 11.33
C GLN A 120 -0.54 -14.66 11.83
N GLY A 121 -1.53 -13.79 12.03
CA GLY A 121 -2.83 -14.12 12.61
C GLY A 121 -3.17 -13.25 13.82
N VAL A 122 -4.36 -12.65 13.81
CA VAL A 122 -4.84 -11.82 14.93
C VAL A 122 -5.21 -12.65 16.17
N ASP A 123 -5.46 -13.93 15.95
CA ASP A 123 -5.70 -14.98 16.95
C ASP A 123 -4.50 -15.24 17.89
N GLN A 124 -3.34 -14.65 17.61
CA GLN A 124 -2.15 -14.63 18.50
C GLN A 124 -2.25 -13.58 19.61
N ILE A 125 -3.10 -12.56 19.45
CA ILE A 125 -3.21 -11.44 20.40
C ILE A 125 -4.59 -11.32 21.05
N ILE A 126 -5.66 -11.71 20.34
CA ILE A 126 -7.06 -11.69 20.80
C ILE A 126 -7.79 -12.96 20.34
N PRO A 127 -8.84 -13.42 21.04
CA PRO A 127 -9.63 -14.55 20.57
C PRO A 127 -10.42 -14.19 19.30
N VAL A 128 -10.73 -15.19 18.47
CA VAL A 128 -11.52 -15.04 17.23
C VAL A 128 -12.68 -16.02 17.24
N ASP A 129 -13.91 -15.52 17.09
CA ASP A 129 -15.13 -16.35 17.05
C ASP A 129 -15.46 -16.85 15.63
N VAL A 130 -15.29 -15.98 14.63
CA VAL A 130 -15.63 -16.28 13.23
C VAL A 130 -14.52 -15.82 12.29
N TYR A 131 -14.17 -16.67 11.33
CA TYR A 131 -13.21 -16.37 10.28
C TYR A 131 -13.93 -16.15 8.94
N VAL A 132 -13.72 -14.98 8.33
CA VAL A 132 -14.16 -14.68 6.96
C VAL A 132 -12.95 -14.72 6.05
N THR A 133 -12.96 -15.60 5.06
CA THR A 133 -11.80 -15.84 4.17
C THR A 133 -11.93 -15.06 2.85
N GLY A 134 -10.82 -14.55 2.31
CA GLY A 134 -10.77 -13.78 1.06
C GLY A 134 -9.68 -12.70 1.04
N CYS A 135 -9.38 -12.14 -0.14
CA CYS A 135 -8.37 -11.07 -0.30
C CYS A 135 -8.71 -10.05 -1.41
N PRO A 136 -9.52 -9.01 -1.09
CA PRO A 136 -10.40 -8.93 0.07
C PRO A 136 -11.61 -9.86 -0.09
N PRO A 137 -12.24 -10.30 1.02
CA PRO A 137 -13.52 -11.02 0.95
C PRO A 137 -14.62 -10.08 0.42
N ARG A 138 -15.59 -10.65 -0.31
CA ARG A 138 -16.75 -9.90 -0.81
C ARG A 138 -17.68 -9.48 0.34
N PRO A 139 -18.51 -8.43 0.16
CA PRO A 139 -19.48 -8.02 1.17
C PRO A 139 -20.39 -9.16 1.63
N GLU A 140 -20.84 -10.03 0.72
CA GLU A 140 -21.69 -11.19 1.03
C GLU A 140 -20.99 -12.22 1.95
N ALA A 141 -19.66 -12.33 1.85
CA ALA A 141 -18.90 -13.20 2.74
C ALA A 141 -18.88 -12.67 4.18
N LEU A 142 -18.93 -11.35 4.37
CA LEU A 142 -19.10 -10.74 5.68
C LEU A 142 -20.52 -10.99 6.23
N GLU A 143 -21.55 -10.89 5.39
CA GLU A 143 -22.93 -11.24 5.78
C GLU A 143 -23.04 -12.69 6.27
N GLN A 144 -22.41 -13.63 5.54
CA GLN A 144 -22.32 -15.02 5.98
C GLN A 144 -21.59 -15.14 7.32
N GLY A 145 -20.50 -14.39 7.52
CA GLY A 145 -19.79 -14.33 8.80
C GLY A 145 -20.68 -13.85 9.95
N LEU A 146 -21.54 -12.86 9.72
CA LEU A 146 -22.51 -12.38 10.70
C LEU A 146 -23.56 -13.44 11.03
N LEU A 147 -24.08 -14.15 10.02
CA LEU A 147 -25.02 -15.25 10.24
C LEU A 147 -24.42 -16.36 11.12
N LEU A 148 -23.14 -16.71 10.89
CA LEU A 148 -22.42 -17.67 11.73
C LEU A 148 -22.24 -17.16 13.16
N LEU A 149 -21.98 -15.87 13.33
CA LEU A 149 -21.89 -15.26 14.67
C LEU A 149 -23.25 -15.28 15.38
N GLN A 150 -24.34 -14.95 14.69
CA GLN A 150 -25.70 -15.04 15.24
C GLN A 150 -26.04 -16.46 15.68
N GLN A 151 -25.67 -17.47 14.88
CA GLN A 151 -25.83 -18.88 15.25
C GLN A 151 -25.04 -19.23 16.52
N LYS A 152 -23.80 -18.73 16.66
CA LYS A 152 -23.02 -18.91 17.90
C LYS A 152 -23.76 -18.28 19.09
N ILE A 153 -24.19 -17.03 18.97
CA ILE A 153 -24.91 -16.30 20.04
C ILE A 153 -26.15 -17.07 20.48
N ALA A 154 -26.91 -17.65 19.54
CA ALA A 154 -28.09 -18.45 19.85
C ALA A 154 -27.82 -19.66 20.76
N THR A 155 -26.59 -20.19 20.76
CA THR A 155 -26.18 -21.36 21.58
C THR A 155 -25.58 -21.00 22.94
N GLU A 156 -25.35 -19.72 23.23
CA GLU A 156 -24.76 -19.26 24.49
C GLU A 156 -25.76 -19.42 25.67
N SER A 157 -25.26 -19.48 26.90
CA SER A 157 -26.10 -19.59 28.11
C SER A 157 -25.86 -18.39 29.06
N PRO A 158 -26.32 -17.18 28.69
CA PRO A 158 -25.96 -15.94 29.38
C PRO A 158 -26.74 -15.66 30.68
N ALA A 159 -27.90 -16.27 30.90
CA ALA A 159 -28.79 -15.96 32.02
C ALA A 159 -28.10 -16.11 33.38
N ARG A 160 -27.22 -17.11 33.52
CA ARG A 160 -26.44 -17.31 34.74
C ARG A 160 -25.46 -16.16 34.97
N LEU A 161 -24.72 -15.75 33.95
CA LEU A 161 -23.74 -14.66 34.04
C LEU A 161 -24.42 -13.31 34.31
N VAL A 162 -25.56 -13.05 33.66
CA VAL A 162 -26.36 -11.84 33.87
C VAL A 162 -26.91 -11.75 35.30
N LEU A 163 -27.27 -12.90 35.89
CA LEU A 163 -27.75 -12.97 37.28
C LEU A 163 -26.62 -13.14 38.31
N HIS A 164 -25.36 -12.99 37.90
CA HIS A 164 -24.18 -13.20 38.75
C HIS A 164 -24.13 -14.59 39.43
N LEU A 165 -24.66 -15.60 38.75
CA LEU A 165 -24.63 -17.00 39.15
C LEU A 165 -23.42 -17.71 38.54
N GLY A 166 -22.95 -18.79 39.19
CA GLY A 166 -21.87 -19.62 38.66
C GLY A 166 -22.27 -20.42 37.40
N GLY A 167 -21.33 -20.50 36.45
CA GLY A 167 -21.51 -21.17 35.16
C GLY A 167 -22.17 -20.29 34.09
N GLY A 168 -22.46 -20.87 32.93
CA GLY A 168 -22.96 -20.15 31.76
C GLY A 168 -21.86 -19.69 30.80
N THR A 169 -22.25 -19.29 29.60
CA THR A 169 -21.35 -18.85 28.54
C THR A 169 -21.88 -17.58 27.90
N GLN A 170 -21.00 -16.62 27.60
CA GLN A 170 -21.30 -15.46 26.76
C GLN A 170 -20.00 -14.91 26.15
N GLY A 171 -20.08 -14.35 24.94
CA GLY A 171 -18.95 -13.68 24.29
C GLY A 171 -17.83 -14.62 23.80
N SER A 172 -16.67 -14.04 23.49
CA SER A 172 -15.46 -14.77 23.08
C SER A 172 -14.85 -15.49 24.28
N GLN A 173 -15.04 -16.82 24.36
CA GLN A 173 -14.44 -17.68 25.40
C GLN A 173 -13.34 -18.60 24.87
N ILE A 174 -13.01 -18.47 23.58
CA ILE A 174 -12.03 -19.28 22.89
C ILE A 174 -10.63 -18.88 23.38
N PRO A 175 -9.73 -19.83 23.72
CA PRO A 175 -8.37 -19.49 24.08
C PRO A 175 -7.60 -18.90 22.89
N ILE A 176 -6.67 -17.99 23.19
CA ILE A 176 -5.74 -17.42 22.21
C ILE A 176 -4.80 -18.53 21.74
N LEU A 177 -4.43 -18.51 20.45
CA LEU A 177 -3.48 -19.48 19.91
C LEU A 177 -2.05 -19.07 20.29
N ILE A 178 -1.29 -20.03 20.85
CA ILE A 178 0.11 -19.88 21.23
C ILE A 178 0.97 -20.66 20.25
N ASP A 179 1.95 -19.98 19.66
CA ASP A 179 2.92 -20.59 18.73
C ASP A 179 3.70 -21.74 19.37
N GLY A 180 3.90 -22.82 18.61
CA GLY A 180 4.50 -24.07 19.06
C GLY A 180 3.64 -24.96 19.96
N VAL A 181 2.51 -24.48 20.51
CA VAL A 181 1.61 -25.24 21.40
C VAL A 181 0.29 -25.57 20.71
N THR A 182 -0.32 -24.56 20.09
CA THR A 182 -1.39 -24.70 19.11
C THR A 182 -0.76 -24.45 17.74
N LYS A 183 -1.21 -25.14 16.66
CA LYS A 183 -0.69 -24.86 15.31
C LYS A 183 -0.93 -23.39 14.95
N SER A 184 0.04 -22.51 15.16
CA SER A 184 0.00 -21.12 14.72
C SER A 184 1.29 -20.80 13.97
N ARG A 185 1.19 -19.89 13.00
CA ARG A 185 2.15 -19.65 11.88
C ARG A 185 2.03 -20.61 10.69
N ASP A 186 0.89 -21.23 10.53
CA ASP A 186 0.51 -21.74 9.22
C ASP A 186 0.02 -20.59 8.33
N THR A 187 0.83 -20.19 7.36
CA THR A 187 0.49 -19.12 6.40
C THR A 187 -0.73 -19.47 5.53
N ARG A 188 -1.17 -20.74 5.50
CA ARG A 188 -2.42 -21.16 4.84
C ARG A 188 -3.67 -20.74 5.62
N GLY A 189 -3.54 -20.56 6.92
CA GLY A 189 -4.64 -20.31 7.85
C GLY A 189 -5.40 -21.57 8.30
N PRO A 190 -6.37 -21.40 9.23
CA PRO A 190 -7.09 -22.50 9.83
C PRO A 190 -7.92 -23.29 8.79
N GLY A 191 -7.87 -24.62 8.86
CA GLY A 191 -8.65 -25.54 8.01
C GLY A 191 -7.97 -26.02 6.72
N TYR A 192 -6.75 -25.56 6.41
CA TYR A 192 -6.03 -25.90 5.17
C TYR A 192 -4.81 -26.83 5.36
N GLU A 193 -4.86 -27.64 6.41
CA GLU A 193 -3.72 -28.42 6.94
C GLU A 193 -3.15 -29.46 5.95
N GLY A 194 -3.96 -29.93 4.99
CA GLY A 194 -3.59 -30.94 3.98
C GLY A 194 -3.06 -30.38 2.65
N ILE A 195 -2.99 -29.05 2.48
CA ILE A 195 -2.56 -28.41 1.23
C ILE A 195 -1.12 -27.93 1.38
N PRO A 196 -0.18 -28.13 0.44
CA PRO A 196 1.16 -27.55 0.58
C PRO A 196 1.09 -26.03 0.83
N ILE A 197 1.96 -25.53 1.71
CA ILE A 197 2.04 -24.10 2.07
C ILE A 197 2.22 -23.28 0.78
N ARG A 198 1.18 -22.55 0.36
CA ARG A 198 1.22 -21.64 -0.80
C ARG A 198 1.83 -20.31 -0.36
N GLY A 199 2.97 -19.94 -0.95
CA GLY A 199 3.71 -18.73 -0.58
C GLY A 199 5.19 -18.99 -0.30
N THR A 200 5.60 -20.26 -0.21
CA THR A 200 6.96 -20.65 -0.56
C THR A 200 7.10 -20.52 -2.07
N SER A 201 7.26 -19.30 -2.57
CA SER A 201 8.07 -19.12 -3.77
C SER A 201 9.34 -19.91 -3.51
N VAL A 202 9.47 -21.06 -4.17
CA VAL A 202 10.37 -22.16 -3.83
C VAL A 202 11.78 -21.61 -3.77
N THR A 203 12.18 -21.24 -2.57
CA THR A 203 13.52 -21.38 -2.06
C THR A 203 13.57 -22.89 -1.81
N PRO A 204 14.32 -23.68 -2.61
CA PRO A 204 14.64 -25.04 -2.18
C PRO A 204 15.04 -24.99 -0.71
N SER A 205 14.76 -26.02 0.07
CA SER A 205 15.15 -26.09 1.49
C SER A 205 16.65 -25.84 1.73
N GLU A 206 17.45 -25.90 0.67
CA GLU A 206 18.90 -25.70 0.64
C GLU A 206 19.34 -24.38 -0.03
N PHE A 207 18.45 -23.43 -0.27
CA PHE A 207 18.83 -22.15 -0.87
C PHE A 207 19.20 -21.15 0.23
N TRP A 208 20.49 -21.16 0.56
CA TRP A 208 21.13 -20.37 1.62
C TRP A 208 21.61 -18.99 1.15
N ASP A 209 21.66 -18.75 -0.17
CA ASP A 209 22.16 -17.50 -0.78
C ASP A 209 21.03 -16.53 -1.17
N THR A 210 21.38 -15.29 -1.53
CA THR A 210 20.41 -14.37 -2.12
C THR A 210 20.20 -14.70 -3.61
N ARG A 211 18.95 -14.63 -4.10
CA ARG A 211 18.61 -14.79 -5.54
C ARG A 211 19.34 -13.83 -6.47
N SER A 212 19.99 -12.81 -5.93
CA SER A 212 20.73 -11.80 -6.67
C SER A 212 21.87 -12.36 -7.54
N ASP A 213 22.38 -13.56 -7.25
CA ASP A 213 23.50 -14.20 -7.97
C ASP A 213 23.06 -15.20 -9.06
N LEU A 214 21.81 -15.68 -8.98
CA LEU A 214 21.21 -16.65 -9.92
C LEU A 214 20.05 -16.05 -10.73
N MET A 215 19.57 -14.86 -10.37
CA MET A 215 18.61 -14.14 -11.19
C MET A 215 19.31 -13.69 -12.47
N TRP A 216 18.97 -14.38 -13.56
CA TRP A 216 19.23 -13.89 -14.90
C TRP A 216 18.76 -12.44 -14.98
N THR A 217 19.73 -11.54 -15.20
CA THR A 217 19.48 -10.12 -15.43
C THR A 217 19.73 -9.89 -16.92
N PRO A 218 18.67 -9.70 -17.74
CA PRO A 218 18.88 -9.34 -19.13
C PRO A 218 19.70 -8.06 -19.20
N THR A 219 20.53 -7.92 -20.22
CA THR A 219 21.28 -6.68 -20.44
C THR A 219 20.27 -5.54 -20.55
N PRO A 220 20.34 -4.52 -19.69
CA PRO A 220 19.32 -3.50 -19.67
C PRO A 220 19.33 -2.70 -20.98
N CYS A 221 18.14 -2.32 -21.45
CA CYS A 221 18.00 -1.42 -22.58
C CYS A 221 18.77 -0.12 -22.31
N ARG A 222 19.43 0.39 -23.34
CA ARG A 222 20.23 1.63 -23.26
C ARG A 222 19.43 2.74 -23.91
N ILE A 223 19.40 3.91 -23.29
CA ILE A 223 18.83 5.11 -23.89
C ILE A 223 19.95 5.99 -24.46
N GLU A 224 19.65 6.64 -25.58
CA GLU A 224 20.47 7.74 -26.05
C GLU A 224 20.12 9.01 -25.25
N LEU A 225 21.14 9.61 -24.67
CA LEU A 225 20.99 10.86 -23.93
C LEU A 225 20.68 12.00 -24.88
N THR A 226 19.78 12.89 -24.47
CA THR A 226 19.46 14.08 -25.27
C THR A 226 20.65 15.05 -25.28
N GLU A 227 20.72 15.97 -26.25
CA GLU A 227 21.78 16.99 -26.30
C GLU A 227 21.85 17.83 -25.00
N ARG A 228 20.73 18.02 -24.33
CA ARG A 228 20.67 18.71 -23.02
C ARG A 228 21.31 17.87 -21.93
N ASP A 229 21.06 16.57 -21.90
CA ASP A 229 21.67 15.67 -20.94
C ASP A 229 23.18 15.59 -21.14
N LYS A 230 23.63 15.54 -22.40
CA LYS A 230 25.05 15.62 -22.76
C LYS A 230 25.67 16.95 -22.30
N SER A 231 24.96 18.06 -22.46
CA SER A 231 25.40 19.36 -21.95
C SER A 231 25.49 19.37 -20.42
N LEU A 232 24.54 18.77 -19.71
CA LEU A 232 24.59 18.66 -18.24
C LEU A 232 25.78 17.82 -17.78
N VAL A 233 26.06 16.70 -18.45
CA VAL A 233 27.25 15.88 -18.19
C VAL A 233 28.51 16.71 -18.33
N GLN A 234 28.62 17.49 -19.41
CA GLN A 234 29.78 18.34 -19.67
C GLN A 234 29.93 19.42 -18.60
N ILE A 235 28.84 20.10 -18.22
CA ILE A 235 28.83 21.13 -17.16
C ILE A 235 29.29 20.55 -15.81
N LEU A 236 28.78 19.36 -15.45
CA LEU A 236 29.15 18.69 -14.20
C LEU A 236 30.63 18.27 -14.22
N LYS A 237 31.12 17.76 -15.35
CA LYS A 237 32.52 17.38 -15.53
C LYS A 237 33.47 18.58 -15.47
N GLU A 238 33.12 19.70 -16.11
CA GLU A 238 33.92 20.93 -16.09
C GLU A 238 34.01 21.54 -14.69
N ARG A 239 32.94 21.44 -13.90
CA ARG A 239 32.87 22.06 -12.57
C ARG A 239 33.43 21.19 -11.46
N PHE A 240 33.19 19.88 -11.49
CA PHE A 240 33.52 18.96 -10.39
C PHE A 240 34.58 17.91 -10.75
N GLY A 241 35.06 17.88 -12.01
CA GLY A 241 36.11 16.96 -12.44
C GLY A 241 35.74 15.49 -12.24
N ASP A 242 36.71 14.70 -11.79
CA ASP A 242 36.57 13.25 -11.60
C ASP A 242 35.75 12.85 -10.36
N GLU A 243 35.34 13.81 -9.52
CA GLU A 243 34.48 13.57 -8.35
C GLU A 243 33.01 13.35 -8.73
N VAL A 244 32.63 13.68 -9.97
CA VAL A 244 31.30 13.39 -10.55
C VAL A 244 31.49 12.60 -11.84
N GLN A 245 31.17 11.31 -11.78
CA GLN A 245 31.37 10.39 -12.89
C GLN A 245 30.03 9.98 -13.46
N GLN A 246 29.87 10.16 -14.76
CA GLN A 246 28.68 9.67 -15.44
C GLN A 246 28.67 8.14 -15.47
N ILE A 247 27.56 7.54 -15.06
CA ILE A 247 27.35 6.10 -15.18
C ILE A 247 26.94 5.81 -16.61
N GLN A 248 27.73 5.00 -17.33
CA GLN A 248 27.36 4.52 -18.67
C GLN A 248 27.44 2.99 -18.72
N PRO A 249 26.48 2.32 -19.39
CA PRO A 249 25.29 2.89 -20.04
C PRO A 249 24.18 3.29 -19.04
N THR A 250 23.27 4.19 -19.46
CA THR A 250 22.03 4.53 -18.73
C THR A 250 20.80 3.94 -19.42
N SER A 251 19.76 3.58 -18.66
CA SER A 251 18.56 2.89 -19.17
C SER A 251 17.28 3.71 -19.12
N ASP A 252 17.23 4.77 -18.32
CA ASP A 252 16.00 5.50 -18.03
C ASP A 252 16.21 7.01 -17.92
N MET A 253 17.25 7.45 -17.20
CA MET A 253 17.60 8.85 -17.02
C MET A 253 19.12 9.01 -16.86
N PRO A 254 19.68 10.21 -17.07
CA PRO A 254 21.07 10.51 -16.75
C PRO A 254 21.39 10.13 -15.30
N ALA A 255 22.45 9.36 -15.12
CA ALA A 255 22.86 8.85 -13.82
C ALA A 255 24.34 9.16 -13.55
N PHE A 256 24.65 9.58 -12.32
CA PHE A 256 25.99 10.00 -11.93
C PHE A 256 26.40 9.35 -10.61
N ASN A 257 27.62 8.82 -10.54
CA ASN A 257 28.31 8.51 -9.28
C ASN A 257 28.94 9.80 -8.76
N ILE A 258 28.70 10.13 -7.50
CA ILE A 258 29.23 11.31 -6.85
C ILE A 258 30.05 10.90 -5.63
N ALA A 259 31.22 11.52 -5.47
CA ALA A 259 32.01 11.38 -4.25
C ALA A 259 31.27 11.97 -3.03
N GLU A 260 31.25 11.23 -1.93
CA GLU A 260 30.47 11.56 -0.72
C GLU A 260 30.73 12.99 -0.20
N ASN A 261 31.99 13.43 -0.23
CA ASN A 261 32.42 14.76 0.21
C ASN A 261 31.81 15.92 -0.59
N ARG A 262 31.42 15.69 -1.85
CA ARG A 262 30.89 16.71 -2.78
C ARG A 262 29.39 16.67 -2.97
N LEU A 263 28.69 15.66 -2.46
CA LEU A 263 27.26 15.46 -2.67
C LEU A 263 26.44 16.75 -2.46
N LYS A 264 26.59 17.40 -1.30
CA LYS A 264 25.79 18.57 -0.95
C LYS A 264 26.07 19.78 -1.85
N GLU A 265 27.30 19.94 -2.31
CA GLU A 265 27.69 21.00 -3.25
C GLU A 265 27.08 20.77 -4.64
N VAL A 266 27.12 19.53 -5.14
CA VAL A 266 26.51 19.16 -6.42
C VAL A 266 24.99 19.31 -6.39
N LEU A 267 24.35 18.85 -5.31
CA LEU A 267 22.90 19.00 -5.11
C LEU A 267 22.49 20.48 -5.08
N LYS A 268 23.23 21.32 -4.34
CA LYS A 268 22.99 22.76 -4.29
C LYS A 268 23.13 23.37 -5.69
N PHE A 269 24.18 23.02 -6.42
CA PHE A 269 24.40 23.48 -7.80
C PHE A 269 23.22 23.10 -8.73
N LEU A 270 22.77 21.84 -8.68
CA LEU A 270 21.61 21.35 -9.45
C LEU A 270 20.31 22.09 -9.09
N LYS A 271 20.13 22.47 -7.82
CA LYS A 271 18.94 23.22 -7.38
C LYS A 271 18.97 24.68 -7.85
N THR A 272 20.09 25.38 -7.72
CA THR A 272 20.12 26.86 -7.81
C THR A 272 20.76 27.43 -9.07
N GLU A 273 21.76 26.75 -9.63
CA GLU A 273 22.66 27.33 -10.64
C GLU A 273 22.52 26.68 -12.02
N THR A 274 22.06 25.42 -12.11
CA THR A 274 21.87 24.74 -13.40
C THR A 274 20.67 25.26 -14.19
N THR A 275 20.71 25.04 -15.51
CA THR A 275 19.59 25.26 -16.42
C THR A 275 19.35 23.97 -17.21
N PRO A 276 18.26 23.23 -16.98
CA PRO A 276 17.17 23.52 -16.05
C PRO A 276 17.53 23.34 -14.57
N ARG A 277 16.79 24.01 -13.68
CA ARG A 277 16.92 23.84 -12.21
C ARG A 277 16.12 22.63 -11.74
N TYR A 278 16.73 21.83 -10.87
CA TYR A 278 16.09 20.68 -10.24
C TYR A 278 15.40 21.10 -8.94
N LEU A 279 14.17 21.58 -9.08
CA LEU A 279 13.43 22.18 -7.96
C LEU A 279 12.86 21.14 -7.00
N ARG A 280 12.61 19.91 -7.47
CA ARG A 280 11.95 18.86 -6.68
C ARG A 280 12.87 17.67 -6.41
N LEU A 281 12.94 17.25 -5.15
CA LEU A 281 13.43 15.94 -4.75
C LEU A 281 12.30 14.92 -4.95
N ASP A 282 12.42 14.09 -5.98
CA ASP A 282 11.42 13.06 -6.29
C ASP A 282 11.49 11.89 -5.31
N ASP A 283 12.70 11.49 -4.93
CA ASP A 283 12.94 10.34 -4.04
C ASP A 283 14.37 10.38 -3.49
N LEU A 284 14.56 9.85 -2.28
CA LEU A 284 15.85 9.55 -1.68
C LEU A 284 15.76 8.19 -0.98
N THR A 285 16.52 7.23 -1.48
CA THR A 285 16.55 5.86 -0.95
C THR A 285 17.99 5.35 -0.84
N ALA A 286 18.16 4.15 -0.31
CA ALA A 286 19.45 3.48 -0.22
C ALA A 286 19.39 2.05 -0.76
N ILE A 287 20.56 1.52 -1.08
CA ILE A 287 20.73 0.13 -1.49
C ILE A 287 21.80 -0.49 -0.59
N ASP A 288 21.48 -1.61 0.05
CA ASP A 288 22.48 -2.45 0.71
C ASP A 288 23.19 -3.31 -0.34
N GLU A 289 24.43 -2.93 -0.65
CA GLU A 289 25.28 -3.55 -1.67
C GLU A 289 26.17 -4.65 -1.07
N SER A 290 26.01 -5.02 0.22
CA SER A 290 26.81 -6.05 0.90
C SER A 290 26.85 -7.39 0.16
N ALA A 291 25.71 -7.82 -0.40
CA ALA A 291 25.63 -9.06 -1.18
C ALA A 291 26.36 -8.97 -2.55
N ARG A 292 26.73 -7.78 -3.03
CA ARG A 292 27.40 -7.59 -4.33
C ARG A 292 28.92 -7.42 -4.23
N ARG A 293 29.46 -7.10 -3.05
CA ARG A 293 30.89 -6.79 -2.79
C ARG A 293 31.89 -7.88 -3.19
N GLY A 294 31.49 -9.15 -3.18
CA GLY A 294 32.39 -10.30 -3.37
C GLY A 294 32.12 -11.15 -4.62
N ARG A 295 31.34 -10.65 -5.58
CA ARG A 295 30.92 -11.47 -6.73
C ARG A 295 32.11 -11.84 -7.60
N LYS A 296 32.56 -13.10 -7.50
CA LYS A 296 33.22 -13.77 -8.63
C LYS A 296 32.20 -13.80 -9.77
N SER A 297 32.60 -13.40 -10.98
CA SER A 297 31.73 -13.46 -12.15
C SER A 297 31.12 -14.87 -12.27
N TYR A 298 29.84 -14.97 -12.66
CA TYR A 298 29.12 -16.24 -12.90
C TYR A 298 29.92 -17.27 -13.73
N ALA A 299 30.87 -16.82 -14.54
CA ALA A 299 31.87 -17.65 -15.22
C ALA A 299 32.59 -18.68 -14.32
N SER A 300 32.70 -18.45 -13.00
CA SER A 300 33.33 -19.43 -12.10
C SER A 300 32.44 -20.61 -11.71
N TYR A 301 31.12 -20.53 -11.92
CA TYR A 301 30.18 -21.62 -11.64
C TYR A 301 29.89 -22.48 -12.89
N ALA A 302 29.99 -21.89 -14.08
CA ALA A 302 29.81 -22.56 -15.37
C ALA A 302 30.97 -23.50 -15.79
N GLY A 303 31.91 -23.80 -14.89
CA GLY A 303 33.03 -24.72 -15.15
C GLY A 303 32.65 -26.21 -15.25
N THR A 304 31.35 -26.55 -15.23
CA THR A 304 30.87 -27.95 -15.24
C THR A 304 29.87 -28.29 -16.35
N VAL A 305 29.48 -27.33 -17.21
CA VAL A 305 28.61 -27.62 -18.36
C VAL A 305 29.16 -26.92 -19.60
N SER A 306 29.86 -27.70 -20.44
CA SER A 306 30.28 -27.31 -21.79
C SER A 306 29.06 -27.26 -22.72
N HIS A 307 28.33 -26.16 -22.70
CA HIS A 307 27.53 -25.77 -23.86
C HIS A 307 28.11 -24.48 -24.44
N GLU A 308 28.71 -24.61 -25.63
CA GLU A 308 29.14 -23.50 -26.46
C GLU A 308 27.91 -22.66 -26.84
N ILE A 309 27.61 -21.63 -26.05
CA ILE A 309 26.78 -20.52 -26.51
C ILE A 309 27.70 -19.65 -27.36
N SER A 310 27.65 -19.87 -28.67
CA SER A 310 28.30 -19.04 -29.68
C SER A 310 27.66 -17.65 -29.68
N GLY A 311 28.12 -16.78 -28.78
CA GLY A 311 27.61 -15.41 -28.62
C GLY A 311 28.35 -14.63 -27.54
N GLY A 312 29.61 -14.26 -27.80
CA GLY A 312 30.32 -13.13 -27.17
C GLY A 312 30.10 -12.87 -25.67
N GLU A 313 30.47 -13.80 -24.80
CA GLU A 313 30.44 -13.58 -23.33
C GLU A 313 31.69 -12.89 -22.76
N SER A 314 32.68 -12.55 -23.59
CA SER A 314 33.96 -11.96 -23.16
C SER A 314 33.92 -10.47 -22.79
N ASP A 315 32.76 -9.82 -22.88
CA ASP A 315 32.65 -8.36 -22.82
C ASP A 315 31.86 -7.83 -21.60
N ARG A 316 31.64 -8.67 -20.58
CA ARG A 316 31.07 -8.18 -19.31
C ARG A 316 32.17 -7.47 -18.52
N PRO A 317 32.10 -6.14 -18.31
CA PRO A 317 33.12 -5.43 -17.57
C PRO A 317 33.25 -6.01 -16.17
N VAL A 318 34.49 -6.12 -15.68
CA VAL A 318 34.80 -6.39 -14.27
C VAL A 318 34.05 -5.34 -13.47
N ARG A 319 32.94 -5.72 -12.82
CA ARG A 319 32.13 -4.78 -12.03
C ARG A 319 33.03 -4.26 -10.91
N GLU A 320 33.17 -2.93 -10.83
CA GLU A 320 33.91 -2.26 -9.75
C GLU A 320 33.47 -2.78 -8.38
N ALA A 321 34.38 -2.75 -7.41
CA ALA A 321 34.06 -3.12 -6.03
C ALA A 321 32.90 -2.25 -5.53
N TYR A 322 31.74 -2.85 -5.35
CA TYR A 322 30.55 -2.15 -4.86
C TYR A 322 30.82 -1.58 -3.45
N PRO A 323 30.28 -0.38 -3.13
CA PRO A 323 30.39 0.17 -1.79
C PRO A 323 29.58 -0.64 -0.77
N ASP A 324 29.63 -0.25 0.51
CA ASP A 324 28.83 -0.93 1.53
C ASP A 324 27.34 -0.67 1.36
N TYR A 325 27.00 0.59 1.15
CA TYR A 325 25.67 1.08 0.85
C TYR A 325 25.77 2.08 -0.29
N THR A 326 24.71 2.21 -1.08
CA THR A 326 24.59 3.28 -2.09
C THR A 326 23.37 4.13 -1.79
N LEU A 327 23.56 5.42 -1.51
CA LEU A 327 22.46 6.39 -1.48
C LEU A 327 22.08 6.79 -2.91
N VAL A 328 20.79 6.86 -3.20
CA VAL A 328 20.24 7.19 -4.52
C VAL A 328 19.30 8.38 -4.38
N TYR A 329 19.60 9.46 -5.09
CA TYR A 329 18.79 10.68 -5.14
C TYR A 329 18.15 10.78 -6.52
N HIS A 330 16.84 10.95 -6.58
CA HIS A 330 16.11 11.29 -7.81
C HIS A 330 15.66 12.74 -7.75
N LEU A 331 16.05 13.53 -8.75
CA LEU A 331 15.64 14.92 -8.86
C LEU A 331 14.82 15.14 -10.12
N LEU A 332 13.89 16.08 -10.05
CA LEU A 332 13.04 16.47 -11.17
C LEU A 332 13.09 17.97 -11.43
N SER A 333 13.15 18.31 -12.72
CA SER A 333 12.85 19.65 -13.20
C SER A 333 11.50 19.70 -13.93
N PHE A 334 10.81 20.83 -13.78
CA PHE A 334 9.51 21.08 -14.39
C PHE A 334 9.61 21.74 -15.77
N ASP A 335 10.62 22.58 -16.00
CA ASP A 335 10.75 23.32 -17.26
C ASP A 335 12.23 23.55 -17.68
N PRO A 336 12.67 22.94 -18.79
CA PRO A 336 12.02 21.80 -19.43
C PRO A 336 11.89 20.58 -18.50
N PRO A 337 10.88 19.71 -18.68
CA PRO A 337 10.75 18.47 -17.93
C PRO A 337 12.01 17.60 -18.08
N SER A 338 12.71 17.33 -16.97
CA SER A 338 13.88 16.45 -16.93
C SER A 338 14.01 15.74 -15.59
N ARG A 339 14.74 14.62 -15.58
CA ARG A 339 15.05 13.84 -14.37
C ARG A 339 16.53 13.49 -14.35
N VAL A 340 17.11 13.43 -13.15
CA VAL A 340 18.49 12.98 -12.95
C VAL A 340 18.58 12.09 -11.72
N ARG A 341 19.44 11.07 -11.80
CA ARG A 341 19.76 10.16 -10.69
C ARG A 341 21.19 10.40 -10.22
N LEU A 342 21.38 10.62 -8.93
CA LEU A 342 22.70 10.68 -8.31
C LEU A 342 22.89 9.48 -7.38
N LYS A 343 24.06 8.86 -7.43
CA LYS A 343 24.44 7.72 -6.60
C LYS A 343 25.67 8.07 -5.77
N VAL A 344 25.64 7.76 -4.48
CA VAL A 344 26.76 7.98 -3.57
C VAL A 344 27.07 6.69 -2.84
N GLY A 345 28.28 6.17 -3.03
CA GLY A 345 28.77 5.00 -2.31
C GLY A 345 29.25 5.38 -0.91
N LEU A 346 28.77 4.65 0.10
CA LEU A 346 29.19 4.76 1.49
C LEU A 346 29.94 3.48 1.89
N ASN A 347 31.17 3.62 2.36
CA ASN A 347 32.05 2.50 2.72
C ASN A 347 32.25 2.42 4.23
N SER A 348 31.19 2.06 4.96
CA SER A 348 31.23 1.87 6.41
C SER A 348 30.11 0.93 6.87
N LYS A 349 30.35 0.17 7.93
CA LYS A 349 29.32 -0.64 8.62
C LYS A 349 28.27 0.24 9.30
N ASP A 350 28.68 1.42 9.77
CA ASP A 350 27.85 2.46 10.36
C ASP A 350 27.93 3.71 9.45
N PRO A 351 27.19 3.71 8.32
CA PRO A 351 27.26 4.77 7.34
C PRO A 351 26.69 6.09 7.88
N VAL A 352 27.38 7.19 7.59
CA VAL A 352 26.95 8.56 7.89
C VAL A 352 26.97 9.35 6.58
N ALA A 353 25.97 10.19 6.36
CA ALA A 353 25.90 11.12 5.24
C ALA A 353 25.51 12.52 5.74
N LYS A 354 25.75 13.57 4.96
CA LYS A 354 25.30 14.92 5.30
C LYS A 354 23.82 15.08 4.98
N SER A 355 23.06 15.64 5.90
CA SER A 355 21.64 15.96 5.67
C SER A 355 21.50 17.06 4.62
N ILE A 356 20.44 16.93 3.81
CA ILE A 356 20.04 17.86 2.75
C ILE A 356 18.68 18.52 3.05
N THR A 357 18.20 18.47 4.30
CA THR A 357 16.94 19.11 4.70
C THR A 357 16.95 20.63 4.57
N ASP A 358 18.14 21.25 4.58
CA ASP A 358 18.35 22.66 4.28
C ASP A 358 18.27 22.99 2.78
N LEU A 359 18.44 21.98 1.92
CA LEU A 359 18.23 22.09 0.47
C LEU A 359 16.79 21.77 0.08
N TRP A 360 16.21 20.67 0.58
CA TRP A 360 14.80 20.33 0.35
C TRP A 360 14.15 19.92 1.68
N PRO A 361 13.09 20.62 2.14
CA PRO A 361 12.38 20.24 3.36
C PRO A 361 11.83 18.81 3.33
N SER A 362 11.42 18.35 2.14
CA SER A 362 10.92 16.97 1.91
C SER A 362 11.94 15.88 2.23
N ALA A 363 13.24 16.17 2.21
CA ALA A 363 14.29 15.22 2.58
C ALA A 363 14.15 14.70 4.02
N ASN A 364 13.43 15.42 4.90
CA ASN A 364 13.20 15.01 6.28
C ASN A 364 12.55 13.61 6.36
N TRP A 365 11.60 13.32 5.47
CA TRP A 365 10.91 12.04 5.44
C TRP A 365 11.83 10.92 4.93
N TYR A 366 12.49 11.16 3.79
CA TYR A 366 13.35 10.19 3.14
C TYR A 366 14.61 9.84 3.95
N GLU A 367 15.25 10.83 4.59
CA GLU A 367 16.43 10.58 5.43
C GLU A 367 16.07 9.77 6.68
N ARG A 368 14.88 10.00 7.26
CA ARG A 368 14.36 9.19 8.38
C ARG A 368 14.03 7.76 7.96
N GLU A 369 13.50 7.56 6.76
CA GLU A 369 13.24 6.23 6.21
C GLU A 369 14.56 5.48 5.95
N ALA A 370 15.54 6.12 5.31
CA ALA A 370 16.86 5.55 5.09
C ALA A 370 17.55 5.18 6.41
N TYR A 371 17.38 6.00 7.46
CA TYR A 371 17.84 5.69 8.80
C TYR A 371 17.11 4.48 9.41
N ASP A 372 15.77 4.46 9.37
CA ASP A 372 14.98 3.38 9.96
C ASP A 372 15.26 2.03 9.29
N MET A 373 15.32 2.03 7.95
CA MET A 373 15.37 0.83 7.12
C MET A 373 16.79 0.32 6.84
N PHE A 374 17.79 1.21 6.73
CA PHE A 374 19.19 0.87 6.43
C PHE A 374 20.17 1.28 7.54
N GLY A 375 19.78 2.09 8.51
CA GLY A 375 20.66 2.55 9.59
C GLY A 375 21.69 3.60 9.16
N ILE A 376 21.44 4.30 8.05
CA ILE A 376 22.28 5.41 7.58
C ILE A 376 21.95 6.65 8.41
N ARG A 377 22.96 7.21 9.08
CA ARG A 377 22.79 8.43 9.89
C ARG A 377 23.00 9.67 9.04
N PHE A 378 22.21 10.71 9.28
CA PHE A 378 22.32 11.98 8.57
C PHE A 378 22.77 13.10 9.53
N GLU A 379 23.98 13.61 9.32
CA GLU A 379 24.55 14.69 10.12
C GLU A 379 23.85 16.02 9.80
N GLY A 380 23.40 16.72 10.84
CA GLY A 380 22.64 17.98 10.71
C GLY A 380 21.12 17.80 10.51
N HIS A 381 20.61 16.57 10.51
CA HIS A 381 19.17 16.32 10.34
C HIS A 381 18.37 16.80 11.58
N PRO A 382 17.27 17.56 11.41
CA PRO A 382 16.57 18.20 12.52
C PRO A 382 15.88 17.20 13.48
N ASN A 383 15.34 16.09 12.97
CA ASN A 383 14.57 15.11 13.75
C ASN A 383 14.82 13.66 13.31
N LEU A 384 16.06 13.16 13.48
CA LEU A 384 16.41 11.82 13.02
C LEU A 384 15.92 10.75 14.00
N ARG A 385 14.73 10.20 13.73
CA ARG A 385 14.13 9.09 14.48
C ARG A 385 13.45 8.11 13.52
N ARG A 386 13.21 6.88 13.99
CA ARG A 386 12.44 5.86 13.24
C ARG A 386 11.09 6.42 12.80
N ILE A 387 10.62 5.96 11.65
CA ILE A 387 9.42 6.49 10.99
C ILE A 387 8.41 5.40 10.67
N LEU A 388 8.85 4.23 10.21
CA LEU A 388 7.99 3.11 9.86
C LEU A 388 7.90 2.08 11.00
N ASN A 389 9.03 1.71 11.58
CA ASN A 389 9.09 0.67 12.61
C ASN A 389 8.68 1.21 14.00
N PRO A 390 8.32 0.33 14.95
CA PRO A 390 8.22 0.69 16.37
C PRO A 390 9.50 1.36 16.87
N HIS A 391 9.36 2.25 17.87
CA HIS A 391 10.48 3.01 18.42
C HIS A 391 11.54 2.12 19.09
N ASP A 392 11.11 0.98 19.64
CA ASP A 392 11.91 -0.04 20.30
C ASP A 392 12.36 -1.17 19.34
N TRP A 393 12.19 -0.99 18.03
CA TRP A 393 12.61 -1.98 17.05
C TRP A 393 14.14 -2.18 17.04
N GLU A 394 14.57 -3.43 17.03
CA GLU A 394 15.98 -3.82 16.97
C GLU A 394 16.42 -4.15 15.53
N GLY A 395 17.48 -3.49 15.06
CA GLY A 395 18.01 -3.67 13.70
C GLY A 395 17.36 -2.80 12.62
N HIS A 396 17.61 -3.16 11.36
CA HIS A 396 17.29 -2.38 10.16
C HIS A 396 16.78 -3.31 9.05
N PRO A 397 15.47 -3.32 8.74
CA PRO A 397 14.89 -4.40 7.95
C PRO A 397 15.35 -4.55 6.49
N LEU A 398 15.81 -3.48 5.84
CA LEU A 398 16.33 -3.55 4.47
C LEU A 398 17.81 -3.94 4.38
N ARG A 399 18.49 -4.10 5.52
CA ARG A 399 19.82 -4.73 5.52
C ARG A 399 19.72 -6.20 5.15
N LYS A 400 20.73 -6.72 4.43
CA LYS A 400 20.76 -8.13 3.99
C LYS A 400 20.94 -9.12 5.14
N ASN A 401 21.47 -8.67 6.28
CA ASN A 401 21.64 -9.48 7.48
C ASN A 401 20.41 -9.53 8.40
N HIS A 402 19.35 -8.77 8.11
CA HIS A 402 18.12 -8.79 8.92
C HIS A 402 17.13 -9.85 8.40
N PRO A 403 16.46 -10.61 9.29
CA PRO A 403 15.43 -11.57 8.90
C PRO A 403 14.36 -10.92 8.01
N GLY A 404 14.00 -11.61 6.94
CA GLY A 404 13.01 -11.11 5.99
C GLY A 404 11.60 -11.55 6.36
N ARG A 405 11.44 -12.78 6.86
CA ARG A 405 10.14 -13.39 7.12
C ARG A 405 9.66 -13.13 8.53
N ALA A 406 8.34 -13.07 8.70
CA ALA A 406 7.77 -13.12 10.04
C ALA A 406 8.13 -14.46 10.69
N THR A 407 8.12 -15.56 9.93
CA THR A 407 8.43 -16.93 10.39
C THR A 407 9.88 -17.13 10.84
N GLU A 408 10.80 -16.25 10.47
CA GLU A 408 12.23 -16.30 10.88
C GLU A 408 12.48 -15.57 12.21
N MET A 409 11.50 -14.84 12.73
CA MET A 409 11.60 -14.08 13.98
C MET A 409 10.96 -14.83 15.15
N GLU A 410 11.17 -14.34 16.36
CA GLU A 410 10.45 -14.82 17.53
C GLU A 410 8.92 -14.65 17.38
N PRO A 411 8.11 -15.57 17.94
CA PRO A 411 6.66 -15.48 17.88
C PRO A 411 6.14 -14.19 18.51
N TYR A 412 5.15 -13.56 17.87
CA TYR A 412 4.54 -12.34 18.39
C TYR A 412 3.38 -12.69 19.31
N THR A 413 3.50 -12.40 20.60
CA THR A 413 2.49 -12.80 21.60
C THR A 413 1.67 -11.61 22.08
N ARG A 414 0.61 -11.89 22.85
CA ARG A 414 -0.13 -10.87 23.61
C ARG A 414 0.78 -10.07 24.55
N GLU A 415 1.81 -10.69 25.13
CA GLU A 415 2.81 -9.98 25.95
C GLU A 415 3.70 -9.07 25.11
N SER A 416 4.12 -9.52 23.92
CA SER A 416 4.80 -8.67 22.95
C SER A 416 3.95 -7.44 22.63
N ALA A 417 2.66 -7.60 22.35
CA ALA A 417 1.75 -6.47 22.08
C ALA A 417 1.63 -5.50 23.27
N ARG A 418 1.66 -6.00 24.51
CA ARG A 418 1.67 -5.16 25.72
C ARG A 418 2.97 -4.39 25.92
N LYS A 419 4.11 -4.93 25.46
CA LYS A 419 5.42 -4.27 25.57
C LYS A 419 5.58 -3.13 24.55
N HIS A 420 5.20 -3.34 23.29
CA HIS A 420 5.48 -2.41 22.18
C HIS A 420 4.45 -1.26 22.07
N GLN A 421 4.00 -0.69 23.18
CA GLN A 421 2.99 0.37 23.15
C GLN A 421 3.52 1.62 22.42
N PRO A 422 2.65 2.39 21.72
CA PRO A 422 3.06 3.65 21.11
C PRO A 422 3.66 4.62 22.13
N LEU A 423 4.63 5.43 21.70
CA LEU A 423 5.24 6.47 22.54
C LEU A 423 4.19 7.43 23.10
N ASP A 424 4.46 8.00 24.27
CA ASP A 424 3.62 9.07 24.79
C ASP A 424 3.67 10.31 23.88
N ALA A 425 2.56 11.03 23.79
CA ALA A 425 2.42 12.20 22.92
C ALA A 425 3.39 13.32 23.30
N GLY A 426 3.66 13.51 24.59
CA GLY A 426 4.56 14.55 25.08
C GLY A 426 6.00 14.38 24.58
N MET A 427 6.38 13.18 24.13
CA MET A 427 7.74 12.91 23.63
C MET A 427 7.98 13.42 22.21
N PHE A 428 6.94 13.80 21.47
CA PHE A 428 7.06 14.24 20.08
C PHE A 428 7.52 15.71 19.94
N PHE A 429 7.33 16.52 20.98
CA PHE A 429 7.66 17.94 20.96
C PHE A 429 8.91 18.22 21.83
N ARG A 430 9.87 18.99 21.28
CA ARG A 430 11.11 19.38 21.99
C ARG A 430 10.83 20.60 22.87
N SER A 431 10.33 20.35 24.08
CA SER A 431 10.07 21.37 25.13
C SER A 431 8.86 22.29 24.81
N GLY A 432 8.02 22.68 25.75
CA GLY A 432 8.22 22.71 27.19
C GLY A 432 6.99 22.30 27.99
N ASP A 433 7.22 22.17 29.29
CA ASP A 433 6.22 22.17 30.36
C ASP A 433 5.45 23.52 30.40
N ASP A 434 4.99 24.02 29.26
CA ASP A 434 4.05 25.12 29.21
C ASP A 434 2.68 24.55 29.58
N PRO A 435 2.17 24.82 30.79
CA PRO A 435 0.91 24.24 31.25
C PRO A 435 -0.30 24.69 30.42
N GLU A 436 -0.15 25.69 29.55
CA GLU A 436 -1.22 26.19 28.69
C GLU A 436 -1.37 25.40 27.38
N LEU A 437 -0.34 24.65 26.95
CA LEU A 437 -0.40 23.86 25.72
C LEU A 437 -1.09 22.51 25.93
N LEU A 438 -2.16 22.27 25.18
CA LEU A 438 -2.87 20.99 25.18
C LEU A 438 -2.28 20.07 24.10
N ILE A 439 -1.70 18.96 24.52
CA ILE A 439 -1.25 17.90 23.62
C ILE A 439 -2.39 16.90 23.38
N LEU A 440 -2.83 16.77 22.13
CA LEU A 440 -3.91 15.89 21.73
C LEU A 440 -3.42 14.77 20.81
N ASN A 441 -3.78 13.53 21.14
CA ASN A 441 -3.60 12.37 20.26
C ASN A 441 -4.85 12.17 19.40
N VAL A 442 -4.69 12.22 18.08
CA VAL A 442 -5.73 11.83 17.11
C VAL A 442 -5.26 10.60 16.35
N GLY A 443 -5.90 9.45 16.58
CA GLY A 443 -5.49 8.15 16.03
C GLY A 443 -4.56 7.36 16.96
N PRO A 444 -4.00 6.21 16.52
CA PRO A 444 -4.04 5.65 15.17
C PRO A 444 -5.37 4.99 14.78
N GLN A 445 -6.32 4.88 15.71
CA GLN A 445 -7.71 4.57 15.43
C GLN A 445 -8.57 5.79 15.76
N HIS A 446 -9.24 6.35 14.76
CA HIS A 446 -10.22 7.42 14.88
C HIS A 446 -11.11 7.43 13.63
N VAL A 447 -12.36 7.85 13.74
CA VAL A 447 -13.31 7.82 12.60
C VAL A 447 -12.86 8.74 11.46
N GLY A 448 -12.25 9.88 11.79
CA GLY A 448 -11.70 10.83 10.82
C GLY A 448 -10.31 10.49 10.28
N THR A 449 -9.68 9.39 10.74
CA THR A 449 -8.41 8.93 10.17
C THR A 449 -8.69 7.77 9.22
N HIS A 450 -8.85 8.08 7.92
CA HIS A 450 -9.00 7.06 6.88
C HIS A 450 -7.67 6.34 6.66
N GLY A 451 -7.49 5.25 7.39
CA GLY A 451 -6.23 4.51 7.48
C GLY A 451 -5.59 4.61 8.86
N LEU A 452 -4.50 3.89 9.05
CA LEU A 452 -3.83 3.79 10.35
C LEU A 452 -2.74 4.86 10.45
N MET A 453 -3.08 6.02 10.99
CA MET A 453 -2.15 7.14 11.19
C MET A 453 -2.43 7.84 12.51
N ARG A 454 -1.37 8.19 13.24
CA ARG A 454 -1.48 8.94 14.50
C ARG A 454 -0.95 10.34 14.29
N PHE A 455 -1.81 11.33 14.49
CA PHE A 455 -1.47 12.73 14.55
C PHE A 455 -1.31 13.12 16.02
N VAL A 456 -0.15 13.66 16.37
CA VAL A 456 0.11 14.25 17.67
C VAL A 456 0.10 15.75 17.46
N VAL A 457 -0.86 16.43 18.09
CA VAL A 457 -1.15 17.85 17.83
C VAL A 457 -0.91 18.64 19.10
N SER A 458 -0.17 19.75 19.01
CA SER A 458 -0.05 20.76 20.04
C SER A 458 -1.04 21.87 19.77
N LEU A 459 -1.87 22.19 20.76
CA LEU A 459 -2.95 23.18 20.64
C LEU A 459 -2.78 24.31 21.66
N GLU A 460 -2.99 25.54 21.20
CA GLU A 460 -3.22 26.71 22.05
C GLU A 460 -4.69 27.13 21.87
N GLY A 461 -5.55 26.71 22.82
CA GLY A 461 -7.00 26.84 22.66
C GLY A 461 -7.53 26.02 21.47
N GLU A 462 -7.91 26.71 20.39
CA GLU A 462 -8.40 26.11 19.14
C GLU A 462 -7.36 26.11 18.00
N GLU A 463 -6.23 26.81 18.17
CA GLU A 463 -5.19 26.93 17.14
C GLU A 463 -4.14 25.83 17.26
N ILE A 464 -3.79 25.22 16.12
CA ILE A 464 -2.71 24.23 16.04
C ILE A 464 -1.37 24.96 15.95
N THR A 465 -0.52 24.80 16.96
CA THR A 465 0.82 25.40 16.98
C THR A 465 1.87 24.50 16.36
N ASP A 466 1.76 23.18 16.57
CA ASP A 466 2.66 22.18 15.98
C ASP A 466 1.94 20.84 15.76
N ILE A 467 2.39 20.07 14.77
CA ILE A 467 1.85 18.74 14.45
C ILE A 467 2.97 17.77 14.07
N ASP A 468 2.96 16.62 14.73
CA ASP A 468 3.82 15.50 14.39
C ASP A 468 2.99 14.30 13.93
N MET A 469 3.44 13.65 12.86
CA MET A 469 2.79 12.48 12.27
C MET A 469 3.61 11.21 12.56
N ASP A 470 3.04 10.34 13.39
CA ASP A 470 3.54 8.99 13.62
C ASP A 470 2.87 8.02 12.64
N VAL A 471 3.63 7.62 11.61
CA VAL A 471 3.20 6.75 10.52
C VAL A 471 3.74 5.32 10.69
N GLY A 472 3.57 4.44 9.71
CA GLY A 472 4.12 3.07 9.77
C GLY A 472 3.25 2.02 10.47
N TYR A 473 2.09 2.40 11.00
CA TYR A 473 1.08 1.44 11.50
C TYR A 473 0.58 0.48 10.42
N HIS A 474 0.83 0.82 9.14
CA HIS A 474 0.50 0.03 7.95
C HIS A 474 1.74 -0.45 7.19
N HIS A 475 2.90 -0.59 7.86
CA HIS A 475 4.16 -0.96 7.23
C HIS A 475 4.19 -2.43 6.77
N ARG A 476 4.07 -2.63 5.46
CA ARG A 476 3.96 -3.97 4.83
C ARG A 476 5.29 -4.59 4.40
N GLY A 477 6.41 -3.87 4.49
CA GLY A 477 7.71 -4.37 4.04
C GLY A 477 7.75 -4.81 2.57
N VAL A 478 6.98 -4.15 1.69
CA VAL A 478 6.81 -4.53 0.28
C VAL A 478 8.15 -4.57 -0.47
N GLU A 479 9.06 -3.64 -0.17
CA GLU A 479 10.40 -3.60 -0.76
C GLU A 479 11.21 -4.86 -0.43
N LYS A 480 11.21 -5.28 0.84
CA LYS A 480 11.88 -6.51 1.28
C LYS A 480 11.25 -7.75 0.65
N ILE A 481 9.94 -7.74 0.42
CA ILE A 481 9.26 -8.80 -0.34
C ILE A 481 9.73 -8.81 -1.80
N GLY A 482 9.89 -7.64 -2.42
CA GLY A 482 10.39 -7.50 -3.78
C GLY A 482 11.76 -8.17 -4.00
N GLU A 483 12.63 -8.17 -2.99
CA GLU A 483 13.97 -8.79 -3.08
C GLU A 483 13.94 -10.32 -3.22
N ARG A 484 12.88 -10.98 -2.76
CA ARG A 484 12.76 -12.45 -2.75
C ARG A 484 11.84 -13.00 -3.83
N GLN A 485 10.88 -12.19 -4.30
CA GLN A 485 9.90 -12.60 -5.31
C GLN A 485 10.52 -12.57 -6.71
N SER A 486 10.05 -13.46 -7.59
CA SER A 486 10.30 -13.28 -9.02
C SER A 486 9.51 -12.09 -9.55
N TRP A 487 9.91 -11.55 -10.70
CA TRP A 487 9.25 -10.39 -11.32
C TRP A 487 7.74 -10.60 -11.49
N HIS A 488 7.31 -11.80 -11.91
CA HIS A 488 5.89 -12.14 -12.04
C HIS A 488 5.17 -12.31 -10.70
N GLN A 489 5.82 -12.92 -9.72
CA GLN A 489 5.22 -13.14 -8.39
C GLN A 489 5.09 -11.85 -7.60
N PHE A 490 5.82 -10.79 -7.96
CA PHE A 490 5.72 -9.50 -7.30
C PHE A 490 4.50 -8.67 -7.76
N ILE A 491 3.96 -8.92 -8.95
CA ILE A 491 2.82 -8.16 -9.53
C ILE A 491 1.62 -8.05 -8.56
N PRO A 492 1.17 -9.11 -7.87
CA PRO A 492 0.04 -8.96 -6.95
C PRO A 492 0.34 -8.05 -5.76
N TYR A 493 1.60 -7.85 -5.38
CA TYR A 493 1.94 -6.94 -4.28
C TYR A 493 1.77 -5.47 -4.68
N THR A 494 1.94 -5.13 -5.96
CA THR A 494 1.84 -3.75 -6.44
C THR A 494 0.40 -3.24 -6.43
N ASP A 495 -0.59 -4.09 -6.76
CA ASP A 495 -2.03 -3.80 -6.64
C ASP A 495 -2.45 -3.35 -5.22
N ARG A 496 -1.65 -3.72 -4.21
CA ARG A 496 -2.00 -3.56 -2.80
C ARG A 496 -1.31 -2.39 -2.13
N VAL A 497 -0.35 -1.72 -2.79
CA VAL A 497 0.32 -0.54 -2.23
C VAL A 497 -0.69 0.60 -2.05
N ASP A 498 -1.34 1.02 -3.14
CA ASP A 498 -2.59 1.78 -3.11
C ASP A 498 -3.74 0.84 -3.47
N TYR A 499 -4.50 0.42 -2.47
CA TYR A 499 -5.59 -0.53 -2.66
C TYR A 499 -6.82 0.05 -3.39
N PHE A 500 -6.85 1.35 -3.70
CA PHE A 500 -7.82 1.95 -4.63
C PHE A 500 -7.30 2.06 -6.06
N GLY A 501 -5.98 2.07 -6.23
CA GLY A 501 -5.28 2.22 -7.51
C GLY A 501 -5.04 0.91 -8.26
N GLY A 502 -5.42 -0.25 -7.71
CA GLY A 502 -5.40 -1.58 -8.33
C GLY A 502 -4.49 -1.71 -9.56
N ALA A 503 -5.10 -1.89 -10.74
CA ALA A 503 -4.36 -2.10 -11.99
C ALA A 503 -3.42 -0.93 -12.38
N ALA A 504 -3.72 0.31 -11.99
CA ALA A 504 -2.85 1.46 -12.27
C ALA A 504 -1.49 1.34 -11.55
N ASN A 505 -1.45 0.74 -10.37
CA ASN A 505 -0.18 0.50 -9.66
C ASN A 505 0.68 -0.57 -10.36
N ASN A 506 0.04 -1.62 -10.90
CA ASN A 506 0.76 -2.62 -11.69
C ASN A 506 1.42 -1.99 -12.92
N LEU A 507 0.75 -1.02 -13.55
CA LEU A 507 1.30 -0.37 -14.74
C LEU A 507 2.64 0.30 -14.46
N ALA A 508 2.80 1.00 -13.33
CA ALA A 508 4.06 1.65 -12.98
C ALA A 508 5.22 0.64 -12.83
N TYR A 509 4.96 -0.49 -12.17
CA TYR A 509 5.94 -1.58 -12.02
C TYR A 509 6.26 -2.24 -13.36
N LEU A 510 5.22 -2.66 -14.09
CA LEU A 510 5.38 -3.37 -15.36
C LEU A 510 6.06 -2.49 -16.41
N HIS A 511 5.68 -1.22 -16.52
CA HIS A 511 6.32 -0.28 -17.44
C HIS A 511 7.81 -0.10 -17.13
N SER A 512 8.18 -0.08 -15.84
CA SER A 512 9.58 -0.03 -15.43
C SER A 512 10.35 -1.28 -15.86
N VAL A 513 9.78 -2.47 -15.66
CA VAL A 513 10.39 -3.75 -16.07
C VAL A 513 10.47 -3.88 -17.61
N GLU A 514 9.41 -3.48 -18.32
CA GLU A 514 9.33 -3.50 -19.79
C GLU A 514 10.35 -2.52 -20.39
N THR A 515 10.54 -1.34 -19.80
CA THR A 515 11.57 -0.37 -20.21
C THR A 515 12.97 -0.91 -19.98
N LEU A 516 13.23 -1.54 -18.82
CA LEU A 516 14.52 -2.15 -18.51
C LEU A 516 14.88 -3.27 -19.50
N THR A 517 13.89 -4.05 -19.95
CA THR A 517 14.07 -5.22 -20.82
C THR A 517 13.91 -4.90 -22.32
N GLY A 518 13.39 -3.73 -22.67
CA GLY A 518 13.10 -3.34 -24.06
C GLY A 518 11.88 -4.03 -24.67
N ILE A 519 11.00 -4.63 -23.86
CA ILE A 519 9.81 -5.35 -24.34
C ILE A 519 8.79 -4.37 -24.91
N GLN A 520 8.34 -4.63 -26.14
CA GLN A 520 7.26 -3.86 -26.77
C GLN A 520 5.91 -4.51 -26.49
N VAL A 521 5.02 -3.74 -25.85
CA VAL A 521 3.66 -4.19 -25.51
C VAL A 521 2.73 -3.96 -26.70
N PRO A 522 1.90 -4.93 -27.12
CA PRO A 522 0.95 -4.75 -28.22
C PRO A 522 -0.02 -3.57 -28.02
N GLU A 523 -0.41 -2.91 -29.10
CA GLU A 523 -1.29 -1.73 -29.06
C GLU A 523 -2.63 -2.02 -28.36
N ARG A 524 -3.24 -3.20 -28.62
CA ARG A 524 -4.46 -3.64 -27.93
C ARG A 524 -4.26 -3.72 -26.42
N ALA A 525 -3.15 -4.28 -25.96
CA ALA A 525 -2.85 -4.36 -24.54
C ALA A 525 -2.62 -2.96 -23.92
N GLN A 526 -2.01 -2.03 -24.65
CA GLN A 526 -1.85 -0.64 -24.21
C GLN A 526 -3.19 0.07 -24.00
N PHE A 527 -4.13 -0.06 -24.95
CA PHE A 527 -5.48 0.52 -24.85
C PHE A 527 -6.26 -0.05 -23.65
N VAL A 528 -6.22 -1.37 -23.46
CA VAL A 528 -6.85 -2.01 -22.30
C VAL A 528 -6.23 -1.55 -20.99
N ARG A 529 -4.90 -1.40 -20.94
CA ARG A 529 -4.19 -0.89 -19.77
C ARG A 529 -4.66 0.51 -19.39
N ILE A 530 -4.73 1.42 -20.36
CA ILE A 530 -5.22 2.78 -20.14
C ILE A 530 -6.67 2.79 -19.68
N MET A 531 -7.56 2.04 -20.35
CA MET A 531 -8.97 1.96 -19.98
C MET A 531 -9.15 1.48 -18.52
N LEU A 532 -8.48 0.39 -18.14
CA LEU A 532 -8.55 -0.12 -16.76
C LEU A 532 -7.90 0.84 -15.76
N SER A 533 -6.76 1.47 -16.09
CA SER A 533 -6.13 2.46 -15.21
C SER A 533 -7.02 3.68 -14.95
N GLU A 534 -7.73 4.18 -15.97
CA GLU A 534 -8.66 5.31 -15.81
C GLU A 534 -9.94 4.91 -15.06
N LEU A 535 -10.41 3.66 -15.17
CA LEU A 535 -11.47 3.13 -14.29
C LEU A 535 -11.01 3.12 -12.82
N PHE A 536 -9.79 2.65 -12.53
CA PHE A 536 -9.25 2.69 -11.17
C PHE A 536 -9.01 4.12 -10.67
N ARG A 537 -8.70 5.08 -11.57
CA ARG A 537 -8.63 6.51 -11.22
C ARG A 537 -10.00 7.04 -10.79
N ILE A 538 -11.07 6.73 -11.54
CA ILE A 538 -12.45 7.08 -11.15
C ILE A 538 -12.82 6.43 -9.81
N ASN A 539 -12.52 5.15 -9.60
CA ASN A 539 -12.76 4.48 -8.32
C ASN A 539 -12.07 5.19 -7.15
N ASN A 540 -10.79 5.57 -7.31
CA ASN A 540 -10.04 6.29 -6.28
C ASN A 540 -10.72 7.65 -5.98
N HIS A 541 -11.08 8.42 -7.00
CA HIS A 541 -11.77 9.71 -6.82
C HIS A 541 -13.18 9.58 -6.22
N LEU A 542 -13.95 8.54 -6.53
CA LEU A 542 -15.28 8.30 -5.95
C LEU A 542 -15.19 8.04 -4.45
N VAL A 543 -14.25 7.19 -4.03
CA VAL A 543 -14.04 6.92 -2.60
C VAL A 543 -13.54 8.18 -1.90
N TRP A 544 -12.52 8.85 -2.46
CA TRP A 544 -12.00 10.11 -1.93
C TRP A 544 -13.10 11.18 -1.78
N PHE A 545 -13.96 11.36 -2.78
CA PHE A 545 -15.03 12.35 -2.73
C PHE A 545 -16.05 12.01 -1.64
N GLY A 546 -16.45 10.74 -1.53
CA GLY A 546 -17.37 10.28 -0.49
C GLY A 546 -16.81 10.51 0.92
N THR A 547 -15.60 10.01 1.18
CA THR A 547 -14.96 10.14 2.50
C THR A 547 -14.65 11.60 2.86
N PHE A 548 -14.16 12.40 1.92
CA PHE A 548 -13.90 13.82 2.14
C PHE A 548 -15.18 14.59 2.49
N CYS A 549 -16.28 14.34 1.79
CA CYS A 549 -17.56 14.96 2.12
C CYS A 549 -18.05 14.52 3.51
N HIS A 550 -17.93 13.24 3.83
CA HIS A 550 -18.32 12.70 5.13
C HIS A 550 -17.56 13.35 6.29
N ASP A 551 -16.24 13.50 6.15
CA ASP A 551 -15.39 14.09 7.20
C ASP A 551 -15.67 15.59 7.41
N VAL A 552 -16.10 16.29 6.36
CA VAL A 552 -16.55 17.70 6.46
C VAL A 552 -17.96 17.80 7.09
N GLY A 553 -18.71 16.69 7.15
CA GLY A 553 -20.01 16.58 7.81
C GLY A 553 -21.18 16.18 6.89
N ALA A 554 -20.93 15.95 5.59
CA ALA A 554 -21.95 15.55 4.62
C ALA A 554 -21.90 14.03 4.40
N MET A 555 -22.78 13.28 5.07
CA MET A 555 -22.77 11.81 5.01
C MET A 555 -23.39 11.22 3.73
N THR A 556 -24.45 11.83 3.21
CA THR A 556 -25.21 11.30 2.05
C THR A 556 -24.36 11.00 0.80
N PRO A 557 -23.40 11.86 0.38
CA PRO A 557 -22.57 11.61 -0.79
C PRO A 557 -21.85 10.27 -0.77
N THR A 558 -21.43 9.77 0.40
CA THR A 558 -20.76 8.47 0.53
C THR A 558 -21.63 7.33 0.00
N PHE A 559 -22.92 7.31 0.31
CA PHE A 559 -23.81 6.26 -0.17
C PHE A 559 -23.99 6.30 -1.69
N TYR A 560 -23.99 7.50 -2.28
CA TYR A 560 -24.11 7.64 -3.71
C TYR A 560 -22.81 7.24 -4.42
N THR A 561 -21.64 7.71 -3.96
CA THR A 561 -20.39 7.31 -4.60
C THR A 561 -20.13 5.81 -4.53
N PHE A 562 -20.53 5.15 -3.43
CA PHE A 562 -20.43 3.70 -3.33
C PHE A 562 -21.36 2.98 -4.32
N ARG A 563 -22.56 3.49 -4.60
CA ARG A 563 -23.45 2.91 -5.63
C ARG A 563 -22.76 2.86 -7.00
N GLU A 564 -22.14 3.97 -7.40
CA GLU A 564 -21.43 4.11 -8.68
C GLU A 564 -20.16 3.26 -8.68
N ARG A 565 -19.45 3.23 -7.56
CA ARG A 565 -18.30 2.36 -7.34
C ARG A 565 -18.66 0.89 -7.51
N GLU A 566 -19.77 0.42 -6.95
CA GLU A 566 -20.16 -0.98 -7.06
C GLU A 566 -20.43 -1.39 -8.51
N LYS A 567 -21.04 -0.51 -9.32
CA LYS A 567 -21.17 -0.75 -10.76
C LYS A 567 -19.80 -0.86 -11.45
N LEU A 568 -18.87 0.00 -11.08
CA LEU A 568 -17.50 -0.03 -11.61
C LEU A 568 -16.78 -1.33 -11.20
N MET A 569 -16.91 -1.76 -9.93
CA MET A 569 -16.33 -3.01 -9.45
C MET A 569 -16.92 -4.24 -10.17
N ASP A 570 -18.21 -4.22 -10.51
CA ASP A 570 -18.83 -5.28 -11.32
C ASP A 570 -18.24 -5.34 -12.75
N ILE A 571 -17.91 -4.19 -13.35
CA ILE A 571 -17.21 -4.13 -14.65
C ILE A 571 -15.78 -4.67 -14.54
N VAL A 572 -15.04 -4.28 -13.50
CA VAL A 572 -13.69 -4.78 -13.26
C VAL A 572 -13.70 -6.29 -13.02
N GLU A 573 -14.69 -6.79 -12.27
CA GLU A 573 -14.89 -8.21 -12.04
C GLU A 573 -15.25 -8.95 -13.34
N LEU A 574 -16.13 -8.38 -14.16
CA LEU A 574 -16.46 -8.94 -15.47
C LEU A 574 -15.19 -9.14 -16.31
N ILE A 575 -14.32 -8.13 -16.37
CA ILE A 575 -13.10 -8.15 -17.20
C ILE A 575 -12.03 -9.07 -16.62
N THR A 576 -11.80 -9.01 -15.30
CA THR A 576 -10.58 -9.56 -14.68
C THR A 576 -10.83 -10.75 -13.75
N GLY A 577 -12.08 -10.99 -13.35
CA GLY A 577 -12.46 -11.95 -12.31
C GLY A 577 -12.18 -11.50 -10.87
N GLY A 578 -11.43 -10.41 -10.66
CA GLY A 578 -11.17 -9.81 -9.35
C GLY A 578 -11.87 -8.46 -9.19
N ARG A 579 -12.28 -8.11 -7.96
CA ARG A 579 -12.89 -6.80 -7.66
C ARG A 579 -11.83 -5.72 -7.43
N LEU A 580 -11.14 -5.76 -6.28
CA LEU A 580 -10.12 -4.75 -5.92
C LEU A 580 -8.71 -5.02 -6.45
N HIS A 581 -8.29 -6.28 -6.43
CA HIS A 581 -6.91 -6.68 -6.74
C HIS A 581 -6.94 -7.60 -7.97
N PRO A 582 -7.13 -7.03 -9.17
CA PRO A 582 -7.36 -7.83 -10.36
C PRO A 582 -6.10 -8.55 -10.83
N SER A 583 -4.90 -8.01 -10.55
CA SER A 583 -3.62 -8.53 -11.06
C SER A 583 -3.71 -8.95 -12.52
N TRP A 584 -4.35 -8.12 -13.37
CA TRP A 584 -4.66 -8.45 -14.75
C TRP A 584 -3.50 -8.17 -15.72
N PHE A 585 -2.75 -7.10 -15.45
CA PHE A 585 -1.59 -6.76 -16.26
C PHE A 585 -0.45 -7.75 -16.02
N ARG A 586 0.27 -8.09 -17.09
CA ARG A 586 1.41 -9.00 -17.10
C ARG A 586 2.57 -8.34 -17.83
N ILE A 587 3.79 -8.80 -17.57
CA ILE A 587 4.97 -8.33 -18.30
C ILE A 587 4.75 -8.64 -19.79
N GLY A 588 4.82 -7.62 -20.65
CA GLY A 588 4.63 -7.77 -22.09
C GLY A 588 3.17 -7.81 -22.57
N GLY A 589 2.18 -7.64 -21.69
CA GLY A 589 0.77 -7.63 -22.11
C GLY A 589 -0.26 -7.73 -20.99
N LEU A 590 -1.27 -8.58 -21.21
CA LEU A 590 -2.38 -8.87 -20.29
C LEU A 590 -2.43 -10.36 -19.96
N ALA A 591 -3.11 -10.74 -18.88
CA ALA A 591 -3.33 -12.14 -18.53
C ALA A 591 -4.29 -12.86 -19.51
N ALA A 592 -5.31 -12.16 -19.99
CA ALA A 592 -6.25 -12.62 -21.01
C ALA A 592 -6.81 -11.42 -21.78
N ASP A 593 -7.51 -11.68 -22.89
CA ASP A 593 -8.22 -10.65 -23.65
C ASP A 593 -9.55 -10.26 -22.97
N LEU A 594 -10.14 -9.15 -23.43
CA LEU A 594 -11.43 -8.67 -22.94
C LEU A 594 -12.57 -9.67 -23.22
N PRO A 595 -13.45 -9.96 -22.25
CA PRO A 595 -14.53 -10.94 -22.39
C PRO A 595 -15.71 -10.40 -23.20
N VAL A 596 -16.49 -11.27 -23.83
CA VAL A 596 -17.73 -10.87 -24.54
C VAL A 596 -18.65 -10.10 -23.60
N GLY A 597 -19.21 -8.97 -24.05
CA GLY A 597 -20.07 -8.11 -23.23
C GLY A 597 -19.35 -6.95 -22.52
N TRP A 598 -18.02 -6.89 -22.60
CA TRP A 598 -17.24 -5.83 -21.93
C TRP A 598 -17.64 -4.42 -22.40
N LYS A 599 -17.92 -4.27 -23.71
CA LYS A 599 -18.15 -2.97 -24.33
C LYS A 599 -19.48 -2.39 -23.90
N GLU A 600 -20.53 -3.21 -23.87
CA GLU A 600 -21.87 -2.83 -23.45
C GLU A 600 -21.87 -2.32 -22.00
N ALA A 601 -21.13 -2.99 -21.12
CA ALA A 601 -20.99 -2.59 -19.73
C ALA A 601 -20.25 -1.25 -19.57
N ILE A 602 -19.18 -1.03 -20.34
CA ILE A 602 -18.45 0.25 -20.37
C ILE A 602 -19.32 1.37 -20.95
N ASP A 603 -20.02 1.13 -22.05
CA ASP A 603 -20.87 2.12 -22.70
C ASP A 603 -22.03 2.55 -21.77
N ASP A 604 -22.61 1.62 -21.00
CA ASP A 604 -23.63 1.95 -19.99
C ASP A 604 -23.05 2.79 -18.85
N PHE A 605 -21.86 2.46 -18.38
CA PHE A 605 -21.18 3.22 -17.33
C PHE A 605 -20.84 4.65 -17.77
N VAL A 606 -20.30 4.82 -18.98
CA VAL A 606 -19.99 6.13 -19.57
C VAL A 606 -21.25 6.98 -19.74
N LYS A 607 -22.40 6.36 -20.02
CA LYS A 607 -23.70 7.07 -20.12
C LYS A 607 -24.26 7.48 -18.75
N THR A 608 -24.06 6.67 -17.71
CA THR A 608 -24.71 6.84 -16.41
C THR A 608 -23.90 7.68 -15.42
N LEU A 609 -22.56 7.60 -15.43
CA LEU A 609 -21.74 8.35 -14.47
C LEU A 609 -21.90 9.88 -14.56
N PRO A 610 -22.03 10.50 -15.76
CA PRO A 610 -22.20 11.95 -15.86
C PRO A 610 -23.43 12.51 -15.12
N SER A 611 -24.55 11.77 -15.04
CA SER A 611 -25.69 12.20 -14.24
C SER A 611 -25.39 12.12 -12.74
N GLY A 612 -24.71 11.06 -12.28
CA GLY A 612 -24.27 10.95 -10.89
C GLY A 612 -23.34 12.09 -10.48
N LEU A 613 -22.36 12.45 -11.32
CA LEU A 613 -21.47 13.58 -11.06
C LEU A 613 -22.22 14.92 -10.93
N LYS A 614 -23.26 15.14 -11.75
CA LYS A 614 -24.10 16.35 -11.66
C LYS A 614 -24.86 16.40 -10.33
N ASP A 615 -25.38 15.28 -9.86
CA ASP A 615 -26.07 15.20 -8.56
C ASP A 615 -25.10 15.51 -7.40
N TYR A 616 -23.86 15.02 -7.49
CA TYR A 616 -22.83 15.27 -6.47
C TYR A 616 -22.48 16.74 -6.36
N GLU A 617 -22.28 17.40 -7.50
CA GLU A 617 -21.98 18.83 -7.54
C GLU A 617 -23.17 19.69 -7.12
N ALA A 618 -24.39 19.29 -7.48
CA ALA A 618 -25.60 19.97 -7.04
C ALA A 618 -25.71 19.99 -5.51
N LEU A 619 -25.29 18.91 -4.85
CA LEU A 619 -25.28 18.80 -3.38
C LEU A 619 -24.12 19.54 -2.71
N ILE A 620 -22.93 19.54 -3.32
CA ILE A 620 -21.69 19.95 -2.65
C ILE A 620 -21.12 21.27 -3.18
N THR A 621 -21.01 21.47 -4.49
CA THR A 621 -20.28 22.60 -5.07
C THR A 621 -20.86 23.95 -4.67
N LYS A 622 -22.20 24.05 -4.55
CA LYS A 622 -22.89 25.29 -4.18
C LYS A 622 -23.22 25.38 -2.68
N ASN A 623 -22.87 24.37 -1.90
CA ASN A 623 -23.20 24.32 -0.48
C ASN A 623 -22.35 25.34 0.32
N PRO A 624 -22.98 26.30 1.03
CA PRO A 624 -22.24 27.33 1.76
C PRO A 624 -21.41 26.76 2.91
N ILE A 625 -21.87 25.71 3.59
CA ILE A 625 -21.13 25.05 4.68
C ILE A 625 -19.87 24.40 4.13
N PHE A 626 -19.99 23.67 3.02
CA PHE A 626 -18.84 23.03 2.39
C PHE A 626 -17.79 24.04 1.95
N LYS A 627 -18.21 25.15 1.31
CA LYS A 627 -17.30 26.24 0.94
C LYS A 627 -16.62 26.85 2.16
N ALA A 628 -17.37 27.17 3.22
CA ALA A 628 -16.82 27.75 4.44
C ALA A 628 -15.77 26.83 5.12
N ARG A 629 -15.90 25.50 4.98
CA ARG A 629 -14.98 24.51 5.57
C ARG A 629 -13.78 24.16 4.68
N THR A 630 -13.76 24.58 3.42
CA THR A 630 -12.75 24.14 2.44
C THR A 630 -12.02 25.27 1.71
N GLN A 631 -12.67 26.42 1.52
CA GLN A 631 -12.05 27.59 0.89
C GLN A 631 -11.07 28.26 1.86
N GLY A 632 -9.84 28.50 1.41
CA GLY A 632 -8.75 29.04 2.22
C GLY A 632 -8.14 28.05 3.23
N VAL A 633 -8.67 26.84 3.36
CA VAL A 633 -8.17 25.84 4.33
C VAL A 633 -7.07 24.98 3.71
N GLY A 634 -5.93 24.90 4.40
CA GLY A 634 -4.75 24.14 3.96
C GLY A 634 -4.12 24.68 2.68
N ALA A 635 -4.26 25.98 2.42
CA ALA A 635 -3.71 26.62 1.22
C ALA A 635 -2.19 26.38 1.12
N LEU A 636 -1.74 26.02 -0.07
CA LEU A 636 -0.34 25.74 -0.37
C LEU A 636 0.11 26.63 -1.53
N SER A 637 1.24 27.33 -1.37
CA SER A 637 1.81 28.09 -2.48
C SER A 637 2.45 27.14 -3.50
N LEU A 638 2.57 27.59 -4.75
CA LEU A 638 3.23 26.78 -5.79
C LEU A 638 4.69 26.47 -5.43
N GLN A 639 5.40 27.43 -4.83
CA GLN A 639 6.79 27.23 -4.41
C GLN A 639 6.88 26.18 -3.31
N ASP A 640 6.05 26.29 -2.27
CA ASP A 640 6.04 25.31 -1.17
C ASP A 640 5.67 23.92 -1.70
N ALA A 641 4.72 23.82 -2.63
CA ALA A 641 4.35 22.57 -3.26
C ALA A 641 5.54 21.91 -4.00
N MET A 642 6.36 22.70 -4.71
CA MET A 642 7.56 22.20 -5.37
C MET A 642 8.64 21.76 -4.38
N GLU A 643 8.89 22.56 -3.32
CA GLU A 643 9.92 22.29 -2.32
C GLU A 643 9.59 21.07 -1.43
N TRP A 644 8.32 20.90 -1.06
CA TRP A 644 7.82 19.76 -0.30
C TRP A 644 7.59 18.50 -1.14
N GLY A 645 7.82 18.53 -2.46
CA GLY A 645 7.67 17.35 -3.31
C GLY A 645 6.23 16.95 -3.61
N VAL A 646 5.27 17.88 -3.48
CA VAL A 646 3.85 17.62 -3.72
C VAL A 646 3.58 17.30 -5.20
N THR A 647 2.70 16.34 -5.47
CA THR A 647 2.41 15.85 -6.82
C THR A 647 0.91 15.77 -7.13
N GLY A 648 0.57 15.48 -8.40
CA GLY A 648 -0.78 15.15 -8.83
C GLY A 648 -1.78 16.32 -8.68
N PRO A 649 -3.03 16.05 -8.27
CA PRO A 649 -4.07 17.07 -8.15
C PRO A 649 -3.71 18.21 -7.20
N ASN A 650 -2.88 17.93 -6.18
CA ASN A 650 -2.47 18.93 -5.20
C ASN A 650 -1.56 20.00 -5.82
N LEU A 651 -0.65 19.60 -6.71
CA LEU A 651 0.22 20.53 -7.44
C LEU A 651 -0.56 21.32 -8.51
N ARG A 652 -1.49 20.65 -9.21
CA ARG A 652 -2.36 21.30 -10.21
C ARG A 652 -3.33 22.31 -9.61
N ALA A 653 -3.75 22.10 -8.36
CA ALA A 653 -4.56 23.07 -7.62
C ALA A 653 -3.79 24.34 -7.21
N CYS A 654 -2.46 24.33 -7.33
CA CYS A 654 -1.60 25.50 -7.10
C CYS A 654 -1.32 26.28 -8.41
N GLY A 655 -1.97 25.92 -9.52
CA GLY A 655 -1.84 26.62 -10.81
C GLY A 655 -0.73 26.12 -11.75
N LEU A 656 -0.09 24.98 -11.49
CA LEU A 656 0.91 24.41 -12.40
C LEU A 656 0.34 23.35 -13.33
N GLU A 657 0.51 23.55 -14.64
CA GLU A 657 0.11 22.62 -15.68
C GLU A 657 1.05 21.40 -15.76
N TRP A 658 0.98 20.53 -14.75
CA TRP A 658 1.83 19.36 -14.61
C TRP A 658 1.04 18.04 -14.56
N ASP A 659 1.23 17.21 -15.58
CA ASP A 659 0.74 15.83 -15.62
C ASP A 659 1.75 14.92 -16.35
N LEU A 660 2.14 13.82 -15.72
CA LEU A 660 3.10 12.87 -16.28
C LEU A 660 2.60 12.28 -17.61
N ARG A 661 1.31 12.06 -17.78
CA ARG A 661 0.73 11.47 -19.01
C ARG A 661 0.93 12.35 -20.24
N LYS A 662 1.16 13.66 -20.06
CA LYS A 662 1.43 14.62 -21.14
C LYS A 662 2.91 15.04 -21.20
N LYS A 663 3.55 15.25 -20.05
CA LYS A 663 4.95 15.72 -19.97
C LYS A 663 5.98 14.60 -20.19
N PHE A 664 5.65 13.38 -19.73
CA PHE A 664 6.42 12.15 -19.95
C PHE A 664 5.47 11.02 -20.40
N PRO A 665 4.89 11.07 -21.61
CA PRO A 665 3.92 10.07 -22.05
C PRO A 665 4.47 8.64 -21.96
N TYR A 666 3.60 7.70 -21.57
CA TYR A 666 3.92 6.28 -21.42
C TYR A 666 2.73 5.43 -21.87
N SER A 667 2.99 4.17 -22.25
CA SER A 667 1.97 3.16 -22.52
C SER A 667 0.86 3.57 -23.51
N GLY A 668 1.09 4.55 -24.39
CA GLY A 668 0.12 5.00 -25.40
C GLY A 668 -0.80 6.16 -24.99
N TYR A 669 -0.59 6.82 -23.84
CA TYR A 669 -1.41 7.96 -23.41
C TYR A 669 -1.39 9.14 -24.41
N GLU A 670 -0.35 9.25 -25.23
CA GLU A 670 -0.19 10.22 -26.31
C GLU A 670 -1.29 10.12 -27.40
N ASN A 671 -1.94 8.97 -27.53
CA ASN A 671 -3.00 8.73 -28.51
C ASN A 671 -4.39 9.26 -28.07
N PHE A 672 -4.51 9.75 -26.83
CA PHE A 672 -5.76 10.17 -26.22
C PHE A 672 -5.85 11.69 -26.04
N GLN A 673 -7.02 12.24 -26.35
CA GLN A 673 -7.30 13.67 -26.18
C GLN A 673 -7.99 13.92 -24.84
N PHE A 674 -7.30 14.62 -23.95
CA PHE A 674 -7.82 15.07 -22.67
C PHE A 674 -7.08 16.34 -22.24
N ASP A 675 -7.74 17.09 -21.36
CA ASP A 675 -7.26 18.37 -20.84
C ASP A 675 -6.68 18.17 -19.43
N ILE A 676 -5.68 18.97 -19.05
CA ILE A 676 -5.11 18.95 -17.70
C ILE A 676 -5.92 19.91 -16.81
N PRO A 677 -6.71 19.41 -15.84
CA PRO A 677 -7.49 20.29 -14.98
C PRO A 677 -6.59 21.06 -14.03
N MET A 678 -6.82 22.37 -13.94
CA MET A 678 -6.09 23.27 -13.05
C MET A 678 -7.07 24.09 -12.21
N ALA A 679 -6.60 24.52 -11.04
CA ALA A 679 -7.28 25.49 -10.21
C ALA A 679 -6.24 26.45 -9.61
N GLU A 680 -6.72 27.56 -9.08
CA GLU A 680 -5.91 28.59 -8.43
C GLU A 680 -6.32 28.69 -6.96
N GLY A 681 -5.34 28.80 -6.06
CA GLY A 681 -5.57 29.00 -4.63
C GLY A 681 -4.91 27.94 -3.72
N GLY A 682 -4.61 26.75 -4.25
CA GLY A 682 -3.89 25.70 -3.52
C GLY A 682 -4.62 25.15 -2.28
N ASP A 683 -5.88 25.53 -2.05
CA ASP A 683 -6.69 25.15 -0.90
C ASP A 683 -7.44 23.82 -1.11
N ALA A 684 -8.15 23.36 -0.06
CA ALA A 684 -8.92 22.13 -0.14
C ALA A 684 -10.04 22.20 -1.20
N TYR A 685 -10.66 23.37 -1.40
CA TYR A 685 -11.71 23.57 -2.40
C TYR A 685 -11.17 23.48 -3.84
N SER A 686 -10.02 24.09 -4.11
CA SER A 686 -9.33 24.04 -5.41
C SER A 686 -8.95 22.61 -5.79
N ARG A 687 -8.44 21.85 -4.81
CA ARG A 687 -8.13 20.42 -4.97
C ARG A 687 -9.38 19.58 -5.25
N TYR A 688 -10.51 19.95 -4.66
CA TYR A 688 -11.81 19.33 -4.96
C TYR A 688 -12.22 19.56 -6.42
N LEU A 689 -12.16 20.81 -6.91
CA LEU A 689 -12.51 21.13 -8.30
C LEU A 689 -11.66 20.35 -9.30
N VAL A 690 -10.35 20.27 -9.07
CA VAL A 690 -9.43 19.51 -9.93
C VAL A 690 -9.82 18.03 -9.99
N ARG A 691 -10.07 17.38 -8.85
CA ARG A 691 -10.41 15.94 -8.83
C ARG A 691 -11.77 15.63 -9.47
N VAL A 692 -12.75 16.52 -9.34
CA VAL A 692 -14.05 16.34 -10.03
C VAL A 692 -13.86 16.45 -11.55
N GLU A 693 -13.06 17.40 -12.01
CA GLU A 693 -12.77 17.52 -13.44
C GLU A 693 -11.92 16.35 -13.94
N GLU A 694 -10.99 15.82 -13.14
CA GLU A 694 -10.25 14.59 -13.48
C GLU A 694 -11.19 13.41 -13.74
N MET A 695 -12.26 13.23 -12.95
CA MET A 695 -13.25 12.18 -13.22
C MET A 695 -13.91 12.33 -14.59
N ARG A 696 -14.18 13.57 -15.05
CA ARG A 696 -14.74 13.83 -16.39
C ARG A 696 -13.72 13.54 -17.49
N GLN A 697 -12.48 13.95 -17.30
CA GLN A 697 -11.41 13.70 -18.27
C GLN A 697 -11.10 12.20 -18.36
N SER A 698 -11.14 11.46 -17.25
CA SER A 698 -11.03 9.99 -17.26
C SER A 698 -12.16 9.32 -18.01
N LEU A 699 -13.40 9.76 -17.82
CA LEU A 699 -14.54 9.27 -18.61
C LEU A 699 -14.33 9.50 -20.11
N ARG A 700 -13.82 10.67 -20.50
CA ARG A 700 -13.51 11.01 -21.89
C ARG A 700 -12.40 10.12 -22.47
N ILE A 701 -11.40 9.74 -21.67
CA ILE A 701 -10.35 8.79 -22.09
C ILE A 701 -10.94 7.39 -22.26
N ILE A 702 -11.77 6.93 -21.31
CA ILE A 702 -12.43 5.61 -21.37
C ILE A 702 -13.32 5.50 -22.60
N GLU A 703 -14.12 6.54 -22.89
CA GLU A 703 -14.97 6.60 -24.08
C GLU A 703 -14.15 6.48 -25.37
N GLN A 704 -13.03 7.22 -25.46
CA GLN A 704 -12.12 7.12 -26.61
C GLN A 704 -11.47 5.73 -26.71
N ALA A 705 -11.06 5.14 -25.60
CA ALA A 705 -10.43 3.81 -25.57
C ALA A 705 -11.42 2.72 -26.01
N ALA A 706 -12.66 2.77 -25.52
CA ALA A 706 -13.71 1.84 -25.89
C ALA A 706 -14.12 1.99 -27.38
N ALA A 707 -14.16 3.21 -27.90
CA ALA A 707 -14.52 3.48 -29.30
C ALA A 707 -13.42 3.10 -30.30
N LYS A 708 -12.14 3.28 -29.93
CA LYS A 708 -10.98 3.07 -30.81
C LYS A 708 -10.20 1.79 -30.51
N MET A 709 -10.77 0.87 -29.73
CA MET A 709 -10.09 -0.36 -29.30
C MET A 709 -9.57 -1.16 -30.52
N PRO A 710 -8.24 -1.31 -30.70
CA PRO A 710 -7.70 -2.01 -31.85
C PRO A 710 -7.87 -3.52 -31.71
N GLY A 711 -7.92 -4.22 -32.85
CA GLY A 711 -7.77 -5.68 -32.89
C GLY A 711 -6.32 -6.12 -32.65
N GLY A 712 -6.07 -7.43 -32.74
CA GLY A 712 -4.72 -7.99 -32.65
C GLY A 712 -4.43 -8.67 -31.31
N ARG A 713 -3.15 -8.99 -31.07
CA ARG A 713 -2.70 -9.76 -29.90
C ARG A 713 -2.72 -8.92 -28.62
N TYR A 714 -2.93 -9.57 -27.48
CA TYR A 714 -2.92 -8.96 -26.15
C TYR A 714 -1.65 -9.30 -25.33
N VAL A 715 -0.77 -10.15 -25.87
CA VAL A 715 0.55 -10.52 -25.32
C VAL A 715 1.60 -10.33 -26.42
N CYS A 716 2.81 -9.90 -26.05
CA CYS A 716 3.92 -9.75 -26.97
C CYS A 716 4.40 -11.11 -27.52
N ASP A 717 5.15 -11.06 -28.63
CA ASP A 717 5.68 -12.28 -29.28
C ASP A 717 6.96 -12.82 -28.58
N ASP A 718 7.50 -12.09 -27.60
CA ASP A 718 8.72 -12.48 -26.88
C ASP A 718 8.42 -13.28 -25.60
N TYR A 719 8.25 -14.59 -25.78
CA TYR A 719 7.93 -15.54 -24.70
C TYR A 719 9.07 -15.82 -23.72
N ARG A 720 10.26 -15.26 -23.94
CA ARG A 720 11.33 -15.33 -22.92
C ARG A 720 10.94 -14.58 -21.65
N TYR A 721 10.06 -13.59 -21.77
CA TYR A 721 9.66 -12.71 -20.68
C TYR A 721 8.16 -12.74 -20.40
N ALA A 722 7.32 -12.99 -21.41
CA ALA A 722 5.88 -13.07 -21.25
C ALA A 722 5.41 -14.52 -21.17
N VAL A 723 4.33 -14.76 -20.43
CA VAL A 723 3.66 -16.08 -20.44
C VAL A 723 3.00 -16.28 -21.81
N PRO A 724 3.34 -17.35 -22.56
CA PRO A 724 2.79 -17.58 -23.88
C PRO A 724 1.25 -17.70 -23.88
N ASP A 725 0.63 -17.33 -25.00
CA ASP A 725 -0.78 -17.64 -25.18
C ASP A 725 -0.96 -19.17 -25.28
N LYS A 726 -1.96 -19.70 -24.59
CA LYS A 726 -2.29 -21.12 -24.55
C LYS A 726 -2.60 -21.67 -25.94
N SER A 727 -3.07 -20.84 -26.86
CA SER A 727 -3.33 -21.27 -28.24
C SER A 727 -2.04 -21.59 -29.01
N ASP A 728 -0.94 -20.90 -28.68
CA ASP A 728 0.37 -21.07 -29.32
C ASP A 728 1.13 -22.26 -28.71
N THR A 729 1.01 -22.48 -27.38
CA THR A 729 1.64 -23.63 -26.69
C THR A 729 1.17 -24.99 -27.18
N LEU A 730 -0.01 -25.05 -27.82
CA LEU A 730 -0.55 -26.26 -28.42
C LEU A 730 -0.01 -26.53 -29.84
N ARG A 731 0.69 -25.57 -30.45
CA ARG A 731 1.15 -25.62 -31.84
C ARG A 731 2.66 -25.67 -31.97
N ASP A 732 3.38 -25.07 -31.04
CA ASP A 732 4.83 -24.94 -31.06
C ASP A 732 5.48 -25.42 -29.75
N ILE A 733 6.54 -26.22 -29.88
CA ILE A 733 7.25 -26.78 -28.73
C ILE A 733 8.08 -25.71 -28.00
N GLU A 734 8.60 -24.71 -28.70
CA GLU A 734 9.38 -23.63 -28.05
C GLU A 734 8.47 -22.83 -27.11
N SER A 735 7.27 -22.48 -27.57
CA SER A 735 6.26 -21.84 -26.73
C SER A 735 5.73 -22.71 -25.58
N LEU A 736 5.88 -24.04 -25.64
CA LEU A 736 5.54 -24.93 -24.51
C LEU A 736 6.68 -25.04 -23.48
N ILE A 737 7.94 -24.90 -23.93
CA ILE A 737 9.13 -24.92 -23.09
C ILE A 737 9.23 -23.63 -22.27
N HIS A 738 8.92 -22.48 -22.90
CA HIS A 738 8.82 -21.18 -22.26
C HIS A 738 7.57 -21.07 -21.36
#